data_AF-A0A251NIY2-F1
#
_entry.id   AF-A0A251NIY2-F1
#
_cell.length_a   1.000
_cell.length_b   1.000
_cell.length_c   1.000
_cell.angle_alpha   90.00
_cell.angle_beta   90.00
_cell.angle_gamma   90.00
#
_symmetry.space_group_name_H-M   'P 1'
#
loop_
_entity.id
_entity.type
_entity.pdbx_description
1 polymer ?
#
loop_
_entity_poly.entity_id
_entity_poly.type
_entity_poly.pdbx_seq_one_letter_code
_entity_poly.pdbx_strand_id
1 'polypeptide(L)'
;MWASTHNNTLKDKMSAIVDNLYLCQTKIGSGYLSAFPSEQFDRFEAIKPVWAPYYTIHKILAGLLDQYTFVENTQSLKMVTWMVDYFYNRVQNVISKYSVERHYLSLNEETGGMNDVLYKLYVITRDTKHLLLAHLFDKPCFLGLLAVQADDISGFHANTHIPIVIGSQMRYEVTGDPLYKEMGIFFMNIVNSSHSYATGGTSVSEFWSDPKRLASTLQTENEESCTTYNMLKVSRHLFKWTKETAYADYYERALTNGVLGIQRGTEPGVMIYMLPLGRGDSKARSFHGWGKPFESFWCCYGTGIESFSKLADSIYFEEEGEVPGLYIIQYISSLLDWKSGQIVLNQTVDQVNSWDPYLRVTLTFSSKEGTGKSSTLNLRMPIWTASNGAKAALNGQSLSVPAPGSFLSVTSKWSSGDTLTLQLPISLRTEAIQDDRPEYASIQAILYGPYLLAAHTSGNWDIKTGSAKTIADWITPIPSSYNNFLVSFSQEYGNSKFVIAVVNQSIALDVFPETGTDASAHATFRLILNDLSTKLSTVNEAIGKSVILELFNLPGKVLVQQGKDKNLGIADMSSSKDSSVFHLVPGLDGKNTVSLESESFKGCFVYSEKIEALAGLKLVCSPESSDAGFNQAASFVKSNGISQHHPISFVAKGATRSFLLAPLSSINDESYTAYLNITA
;
A
#
# COMPACT_ATOMS: atom_id res chain seq x y z
N MET A 1 -9.12 4.55 16.27
CA MET A 1 -9.58 3.13 16.34
C MET A 1 -10.89 2.94 17.10
N TRP A 2 -10.99 3.35 18.37
CA TRP A 2 -12.24 3.19 19.13
C TRP A 2 -13.43 3.85 18.41
N ALA A 3 -13.28 5.08 17.92
CA ALA A 3 -14.35 5.79 17.20
C ALA A 3 -14.88 5.02 15.98
N SER A 4 -14.01 4.24 15.32
CA SER A 4 -14.35 3.47 14.11
C SER A 4 -15.00 2.11 14.43
N THR A 5 -14.80 1.58 15.64
CA THR A 5 -15.15 0.18 16.00
C THR A 5 -16.12 0.07 17.17
N HIS A 6 -16.25 1.13 17.98
CA HIS A 6 -16.96 1.14 19.26
C HIS A 6 -16.58 -0.01 20.21
N ASN A 7 -15.33 -0.52 20.10
CA ASN A 7 -14.86 -1.64 20.89
C ASN A 7 -14.60 -1.22 22.36
N ASN A 8 -15.39 -1.74 23.30
CA ASN A 8 -15.29 -1.39 24.73
C ASN A 8 -13.92 -1.76 25.34
N THR A 9 -13.31 -2.87 24.94
CA THR A 9 -11.96 -3.24 25.43
C THR A 9 -10.92 -2.19 25.06
N LEU A 10 -11.02 -1.58 23.87
CA LEU A 10 -10.14 -0.46 23.49
C LEU A 10 -10.44 0.78 24.32
N LYS A 11 -11.72 1.04 24.62
CA LYS A 11 -12.14 2.16 25.47
C LYS A 11 -11.54 2.05 26.88
N ASP A 12 -11.59 0.86 27.47
CA ASP A 12 -11.06 0.62 28.81
C ASP A 12 -9.54 0.78 28.83
N LYS A 13 -8.84 0.22 27.84
CA LYS A 13 -7.38 0.33 27.72
C LYS A 13 -6.92 1.78 27.54
N MET A 14 -7.53 2.53 26.64
CA MET A 14 -7.12 3.92 26.40
C MET A 14 -7.43 4.81 27.62
N SER A 15 -8.55 4.58 28.31
CA SER A 15 -8.90 5.31 29.54
C SER A 15 -7.88 5.01 30.65
N ALA A 16 -7.55 3.73 30.86
CA ALA A 16 -6.54 3.33 31.83
C ALA A 16 -5.16 3.95 31.55
N ILE A 17 -4.75 4.09 30.27
CA ILE A 17 -3.51 4.79 29.91
C ILE A 17 -3.57 6.25 30.34
N VAL A 18 -4.65 6.96 30.02
CA VAL A 18 -4.84 8.38 30.41
C VAL A 18 -4.82 8.54 31.93
N ASP A 19 -5.49 7.67 32.68
CA ASP A 19 -5.52 7.70 34.14
C ASP A 19 -4.12 7.52 34.75
N ASN A 20 -3.35 6.55 34.25
CA ASN A 20 -1.99 6.34 34.73
C ASN A 20 -1.06 7.52 34.37
N LEU A 21 -1.19 8.09 33.17
CA LEU A 21 -0.45 9.30 32.79
C LEU A 21 -0.83 10.50 33.67
N TYR A 22 -2.10 10.63 34.04
CA TYR A 22 -2.57 11.68 34.94
C TYR A 22 -1.96 11.58 36.34
N LEU A 23 -1.86 10.36 36.89
CA LEU A 23 -1.18 10.11 38.16
C LEU A 23 0.29 10.56 38.09
N CYS A 24 1.00 10.24 37.00
CA CYS A 24 2.38 10.67 36.79
C CYS A 24 2.49 12.21 36.72
N GLN A 25 1.68 12.87 35.89
CA GLN A 25 1.72 14.33 35.74
C GLN A 25 1.42 15.04 37.07
N THR A 26 0.44 14.53 37.82
CA THR A 26 0.06 15.07 39.12
C THR A 26 1.18 14.89 40.15
N LYS A 27 1.86 13.73 40.14
CA LYS A 27 2.99 13.48 41.04
C LYS A 27 4.19 14.36 40.74
N ILE A 28 4.45 14.64 39.46
CA ILE A 28 5.49 15.59 39.02
C ILE A 28 5.13 17.02 39.45
N GLY A 29 3.84 17.39 39.36
CA GLY A 29 3.30 18.62 39.95
C GLY A 29 3.62 19.93 39.20
N SER A 30 4.35 19.87 38.10
CA SER A 30 4.73 21.06 37.30
C SER A 30 3.93 21.27 36.02
N GLY A 31 3.11 20.28 35.63
CA GLY A 31 2.46 20.20 34.32
C GLY A 31 3.27 19.43 33.28
N TYR A 32 4.55 19.16 33.55
CA TYR A 32 5.39 18.32 32.71
C TYR A 32 4.92 16.87 32.70
N LEU A 33 4.91 16.24 31.51
CA LEU A 33 4.62 14.82 31.32
C LEU A 33 5.47 14.24 30.19
N SER A 34 6.42 13.38 30.55
CA SER A 34 7.18 12.53 29.64
C SER A 34 7.91 11.46 30.44
N ALA A 35 8.46 10.45 29.77
CA ALA A 35 9.29 9.41 30.38
C ALA A 35 10.76 9.83 30.58
N PHE A 36 11.20 10.93 29.95
CA PHE A 36 12.55 11.46 30.08
C PHE A 36 12.58 12.73 30.96
N PRO A 37 13.73 13.16 31.50
CA PRO A 37 13.82 14.35 32.34
C PRO A 37 13.75 15.65 31.53
N SER A 38 13.29 16.74 32.16
CA SER A 38 13.18 18.06 31.51
C SER A 38 14.51 18.65 31.02
N GLU A 39 15.65 18.13 31.48
CA GLU A 39 17.00 18.52 31.04
C GLU A 39 17.21 18.36 29.53
N GLN A 40 16.50 17.44 28.87
CA GLN A 40 16.59 17.31 27.43
C GLN A 40 16.15 18.58 26.69
N PHE A 41 15.19 19.33 27.25
CA PHE A 41 14.81 20.63 26.69
C PHE A 41 15.86 21.70 26.99
N ASP A 42 16.58 21.60 28.12
CA ASP A 42 17.70 22.51 28.38
C ASP A 42 18.79 22.34 27.30
N ARG A 43 19.06 21.09 26.88
CA ARG A 43 19.98 20.79 25.76
C ARG A 43 19.43 21.32 24.43
N PHE A 44 18.16 21.05 24.13
CA PHE A 44 17.49 21.53 22.92
C PHE A 44 17.61 23.06 22.78
N GLU A 45 17.22 23.79 23.83
CA GLU A 45 17.24 25.26 23.87
C GLU A 45 18.68 25.82 23.95
N ALA A 46 19.60 25.02 24.48
CA ALA A 46 21.04 25.27 24.43
C ALA A 46 21.66 24.95 23.04
N ILE A 47 20.90 24.45 22.07
CA ILE A 47 21.39 23.98 20.76
C ILE A 47 22.55 23.00 20.94
N LYS A 48 22.37 22.07 21.87
CA LYS A 48 23.26 20.95 22.10
C LYS A 48 22.62 19.69 21.51
N PRO A 49 23.42 18.71 21.06
CA PRO A 49 22.89 17.45 20.57
C PRO A 49 21.90 16.87 21.57
N VAL A 50 20.72 16.48 21.11
CA VAL A 50 19.65 15.83 21.89
C VAL A 50 18.74 15.14 20.88
N TRP A 51 17.96 14.14 21.29
CA TRP A 51 17.09 13.42 20.37
C TRP A 51 15.66 13.95 20.46
N ALA A 52 15.27 14.83 19.54
CA ALA A 52 13.89 15.25 19.25
C ALA A 52 12.89 15.29 20.44
N PRO A 53 13.20 16.01 21.55
CA PRO A 53 12.36 15.95 22.75
C PRO A 53 10.97 16.56 22.50
N TYR A 54 10.86 17.61 21.69
CA TYR A 54 9.57 18.22 21.32
C TYR A 54 8.74 17.33 20.39
N TYR A 55 9.35 16.49 19.54
CA TYR A 55 8.62 15.49 18.76
C TYR A 55 7.84 14.54 19.66
N THR A 56 8.46 14.07 20.74
CA THR A 56 7.82 13.16 21.71
C THR A 56 6.67 13.87 22.41
N ILE A 57 6.87 15.13 22.83
CA ILE A 57 5.82 15.94 23.44
C ILE A 57 4.65 16.13 22.48
N HIS A 58 4.91 16.42 21.21
CA HIS A 58 3.87 16.51 20.19
C HIS A 58 3.01 15.23 20.16
N LYS A 59 3.60 14.03 20.20
CA LYS A 59 2.83 12.77 20.22
C LYS A 59 1.94 12.63 21.46
N ILE A 60 2.46 12.99 22.64
CA ILE A 60 1.69 12.95 23.88
C ILE A 60 0.54 13.96 23.82
N LEU A 61 0.80 15.20 23.39
CA LEU A 61 -0.22 16.24 23.26
C LEU A 61 -1.31 15.83 22.27
N ALA A 62 -0.91 15.31 21.10
CA ALA A 62 -1.84 14.86 20.06
C ALA A 62 -2.71 13.71 20.59
N GLY A 63 -2.13 12.71 21.24
CA GLY A 63 -2.87 11.61 21.85
C GLY A 63 -3.88 12.07 22.91
N LEU A 64 -3.49 12.99 23.81
CA LEU A 64 -4.40 13.53 24.82
C LEU A 64 -5.52 14.39 24.22
N LEU A 65 -5.22 15.15 23.17
CA LEU A 65 -6.20 15.95 22.45
C LEU A 65 -7.19 15.06 21.68
N ASP A 66 -6.71 13.97 21.08
CA ASP A 66 -7.56 12.98 20.40
C ASP A 66 -8.49 12.26 21.38
N GLN A 67 -8.03 11.97 22.62
CA GLN A 67 -8.91 11.44 23.68
C GLN A 67 -10.08 12.40 23.98
N TYR A 68 -9.84 13.71 23.97
CA TYR A 68 -10.95 14.66 24.13
C TYR A 68 -11.82 14.72 22.86
N THR A 69 -11.19 14.84 21.69
CA THR A 69 -11.88 15.07 20.41
C THR A 69 -12.78 13.89 20.01
N PHE A 70 -12.34 12.65 20.26
CA PHE A 70 -13.11 11.47 19.85
C PHE A 70 -14.02 10.91 20.93
N VAL A 71 -13.69 11.05 22.23
CA VAL A 71 -14.46 10.41 23.32
C VAL A 71 -14.88 11.36 24.43
N GLU A 72 -14.69 12.67 24.25
CA GLU A 72 -15.04 13.73 25.22
C GLU A 72 -14.39 13.55 26.60
N ASN A 73 -13.17 12.98 26.65
CA ASN A 73 -12.44 12.80 27.90
C ASN A 73 -11.96 14.16 28.45
N THR A 74 -12.70 14.73 29.39
CA THR A 74 -12.36 16.03 30.00
C THR A 74 -11.09 16.00 30.85
N GLN A 75 -10.67 14.85 31.39
CA GLN A 75 -9.40 14.71 32.12
C GLN A 75 -8.22 14.88 31.16
N SER A 76 -8.27 14.27 29.98
CA SER A 76 -7.19 14.42 28.98
C SER A 76 -7.08 15.86 28.48
N LEU A 77 -8.20 16.59 28.34
CA LEU A 77 -8.18 18.02 28.01
C LEU A 77 -7.46 18.85 29.08
N LYS A 78 -7.73 18.59 30.37
CA LYS A 78 -7.02 19.27 31.46
C LYS A 78 -5.53 18.97 31.44
N MET A 79 -5.16 17.71 31.18
CA MET A 79 -3.76 17.29 31.09
C MET A 79 -3.01 18.00 29.97
N VAL A 80 -3.59 18.03 28.76
CA VAL A 80 -2.96 18.67 27.60
C VAL A 80 -2.82 20.19 27.80
N THR A 81 -3.84 20.87 28.35
CA THR A 81 -3.73 22.30 28.69
C THR A 81 -2.64 22.56 29.73
N TRP A 82 -2.54 21.73 30.77
CA TRP A 82 -1.51 21.89 31.80
C TRP A 82 -0.09 21.66 31.25
N MET A 83 0.08 20.70 30.34
CA MET A 83 1.34 20.51 29.61
C MET A 83 1.67 21.74 28.76
N VAL A 84 0.69 22.29 28.03
CA VAL A 84 0.91 23.45 27.17
C VAL A 84 1.24 24.70 27.98
N ASP A 85 0.64 24.92 29.15
CA ASP A 85 1.04 25.99 30.07
C ASP A 85 2.51 25.86 30.50
N TYR A 86 2.96 24.63 30.82
CA TYR A 86 4.37 24.37 31.15
C TYR A 86 5.31 24.77 29.99
N PHE A 87 5.03 24.29 28.77
CA PHE A 87 5.86 24.58 27.61
C PHE A 87 5.76 26.04 27.13
N TYR A 88 4.60 26.67 27.28
CA TYR A 88 4.42 28.11 27.04
C TYR A 88 5.38 28.92 27.91
N ASN A 89 5.33 28.71 29.23
CA ASN A 89 6.22 29.42 30.16
C ASN A 89 7.68 29.15 29.85
N ARG A 90 8.02 27.91 29.49
CA ARG A 90 9.38 27.52 29.13
C ARG A 90 9.88 28.26 27.89
N VAL A 91 9.12 28.28 26.79
CA VAL A 91 9.48 28.99 25.57
C VAL A 91 9.58 30.51 25.83
N GLN A 92 8.64 31.09 26.58
CA GLN A 92 8.70 32.51 26.96
C GLN A 92 9.97 32.83 27.77
N ASN A 93 10.40 31.94 28.66
CA ASN A 93 11.65 32.09 29.41
C ASN A 93 12.88 32.03 28.51
N VAL A 94 12.91 31.14 27.51
CA VAL A 94 14.00 31.07 26.51
C VAL A 94 14.08 32.36 25.72
N ILE A 95 12.95 32.87 25.24
CA ILE A 95 12.88 34.11 24.47
C ILE A 95 13.34 35.30 25.31
N SER A 96 12.87 35.38 26.56
CA SER A 96 13.22 36.47 27.48
C SER A 96 14.69 36.44 27.91
N LYS A 97 15.26 35.24 28.08
CA LYS A 97 16.66 35.05 28.49
C LYS A 97 17.64 35.23 27.33
N TYR A 98 17.24 34.85 26.12
CA TYR A 98 18.09 34.84 24.94
C TYR A 98 17.52 35.74 23.84
N SER A 99 16.60 35.22 23.02
CA SER A 99 15.88 35.95 21.97
C SER A 99 14.85 35.03 21.29
N VAL A 100 13.98 35.60 20.46
CA VAL A 100 13.12 34.81 19.57
C VAL A 100 13.91 34.06 18.49
N GLU A 101 15.00 34.67 18.00
CA GLU A 101 15.92 34.02 17.05
C GLU A 101 16.54 32.76 17.67
N ARG A 102 16.94 32.83 18.95
CA ARG A 102 17.47 31.67 19.67
C ARG A 102 16.48 30.52 19.71
N HIS A 103 15.20 30.82 19.97
CA HIS A 103 14.13 29.83 19.94
C HIS A 103 14.02 29.20 18.55
N TYR A 104 13.93 30.00 17.48
CA TYR A 104 13.83 29.46 16.12
C TYR A 104 15.07 28.65 15.68
N LEU A 105 16.27 29.04 16.09
CA LEU A 105 17.48 28.25 15.85
C LEU A 105 17.42 26.88 16.51
N SER A 106 16.83 26.77 17.72
CA SER A 106 16.65 25.48 18.38
C SER A 106 15.68 24.54 17.64
N LEU A 107 14.71 25.09 16.89
CA LEU A 107 13.78 24.31 16.06
C LEU A 107 14.43 23.64 14.84
N ASN A 108 15.75 23.75 14.66
CA ASN A 108 16.49 22.92 13.71
C ASN A 108 16.57 21.46 14.16
N GLU A 109 16.43 21.20 15.46
CA GLU A 109 16.13 19.87 15.98
C GLU A 109 14.62 19.57 15.81
N GLU A 110 14.28 18.30 15.59
CA GLU A 110 12.91 17.91 15.23
C GLU A 110 11.90 18.19 16.34
N THR A 111 10.77 18.82 15.97
CA THR A 111 9.65 19.12 16.88
C THR A 111 8.35 18.40 16.51
N GLY A 112 8.31 17.67 15.40
CA GLY A 112 7.07 17.15 14.84
C GLY A 112 6.06 18.28 14.54
N GLY A 113 4.77 17.99 14.67
CA GLY A 113 3.68 18.95 14.46
C GLY A 113 3.27 19.68 15.73
N MET A 114 4.23 20.26 16.48
CA MET A 114 3.90 21.07 17.66
C MET A 114 2.98 22.24 17.28
N ASN A 115 3.22 22.90 16.15
CA ASN A 115 2.34 23.96 15.66
C ASN A 115 0.92 23.42 15.35
N ASP A 116 0.80 22.29 14.64
CA ASP A 116 -0.49 21.64 14.34
C ASP A 116 -1.34 21.37 15.59
N VAL A 117 -0.79 20.64 16.58
CA VAL A 117 -1.54 20.27 17.78
C VAL A 117 -1.94 21.50 18.62
N LEU A 118 -1.10 22.53 18.66
CA LEU A 118 -1.37 23.76 19.42
C LEU A 118 -2.45 24.63 18.75
N TYR A 119 -2.45 24.74 17.42
CA TYR A 119 -3.55 25.41 16.70
C TYR A 119 -4.88 24.67 16.91
N LYS A 120 -4.87 23.33 16.86
CA LYS A 120 -6.07 22.52 17.16
C LYS A 120 -6.55 22.72 18.60
N LEU A 121 -5.64 22.76 19.57
CA LEU A 121 -6.01 23.03 20.96
C LEU A 121 -6.60 24.44 21.12
N TYR A 122 -6.09 25.45 20.41
CA TYR A 122 -6.66 26.78 20.40
C TYR A 122 -8.10 26.81 19.86
N VAL A 123 -8.43 26.04 18.82
CA VAL A 123 -9.81 25.94 18.31
C VAL A 123 -10.79 25.48 19.39
N ILE A 124 -10.37 24.56 20.25
CA ILE A 124 -11.19 24.01 21.34
C ILE A 124 -11.26 24.97 22.54
N THR A 125 -10.12 25.50 22.98
CA THR A 125 -9.99 26.22 24.26
C THR A 125 -10.17 27.73 24.14
N ARG A 126 -9.90 28.30 22.96
CA ARG A 126 -9.82 29.73 22.69
C ARG A 126 -8.82 30.51 23.56
N ASP A 127 -7.88 29.81 24.22
CA ASP A 127 -6.80 30.44 24.99
C ASP A 127 -5.72 30.99 24.05
N THR A 128 -5.50 32.30 24.07
CA THR A 128 -4.54 32.99 23.21
C THR A 128 -3.09 32.56 23.45
N LYS A 129 -2.76 31.98 24.61
CA LYS A 129 -1.43 31.38 24.83
C LYS A 129 -1.18 30.21 23.89
N HIS A 130 -2.20 29.39 23.62
CA HIS A 130 -2.09 28.25 22.70
C HIS A 130 -1.83 28.74 21.28
N LEU A 131 -2.53 29.79 20.86
CA LEU A 131 -2.32 30.44 19.56
C LEU A 131 -0.89 31.01 19.44
N LEU A 132 -0.42 31.73 20.45
CA LEU A 132 0.92 32.30 20.45
C LEU A 132 2.00 31.21 20.44
N LEU A 133 1.84 30.16 21.25
CA LEU A 133 2.79 29.06 21.27
C LEU A 133 2.82 28.33 19.93
N ALA A 134 1.66 28.07 19.32
CA ALA A 134 1.57 27.47 18.00
C ALA A 134 2.39 28.26 16.97
N HIS A 135 2.22 29.59 16.97
CA HIS A 135 2.98 30.49 16.10
C HIS A 135 4.50 30.41 16.33
N LEU A 136 4.93 30.32 17.59
CA LEU A 136 6.35 30.17 17.92
C LEU A 136 6.92 28.81 17.45
N PHE A 137 6.10 27.84 17.07
CA PHE A 137 6.53 26.57 16.47
C PHE A 137 6.41 26.53 14.94
N ASP A 138 6.03 27.62 14.26
CA ASP A 138 5.86 27.64 12.80
C ASP A 138 7.17 27.54 11.99
N LYS A 139 8.35 27.49 12.63
CA LYS A 139 9.67 27.33 11.98
C LYS A 139 9.84 28.20 10.71
N PRO A 140 9.93 29.54 10.87
CA PRO A 140 9.94 30.48 9.74
C PRO A 140 11.08 30.26 8.74
N CYS A 141 12.22 29.68 9.13
CA CYS A 141 13.31 29.37 8.19
C CYS A 141 12.92 28.36 7.11
N PHE A 142 12.05 27.38 7.44
CA PHE A 142 11.56 26.41 6.45
C PHE A 142 10.32 26.95 5.72
N LEU A 143 9.31 27.42 6.47
CA LEU A 143 8.10 27.99 5.84
C LEU A 143 8.40 29.22 4.98
N GLY A 144 9.46 29.97 5.29
CA GLY A 144 9.93 31.10 4.50
C GLY A 144 10.33 30.70 3.08
N LEU A 145 10.92 29.52 2.87
CA LEU A 145 11.24 28.99 1.53
C LEU A 145 9.96 28.77 0.72
N LEU A 146 8.94 28.20 1.36
CA LEU A 146 7.63 27.98 0.74
C LEU A 146 6.90 29.30 0.47
N ALA A 147 7.05 30.29 1.37
CA ALA A 147 6.46 31.62 1.24
C ALA A 147 6.94 32.36 -0.01
N VAL A 148 8.24 32.23 -0.31
CA VAL A 148 8.87 32.85 -1.49
C VAL A 148 8.84 31.94 -2.72
N GLN A 149 8.14 30.80 -2.63
CA GLN A 149 7.99 29.81 -3.69
C GLN A 149 9.34 29.27 -4.22
N ALA A 150 10.29 28.97 -3.33
CA ALA A 150 11.55 28.34 -3.65
C ALA A 150 11.48 26.80 -3.52
N ASP A 151 11.78 26.07 -4.60
CA ASP A 151 12.01 24.62 -4.57
C ASP A 151 13.44 24.34 -4.07
N ASP A 152 13.64 24.51 -2.76
CA ASP A 152 14.92 24.32 -2.07
C ASP A 152 14.74 23.42 -0.84
N ILE A 153 14.00 22.32 -1.01
CA ILE A 153 13.71 21.34 0.06
C ILE A 153 14.71 20.16 0.09
N SER A 154 15.66 20.10 -0.85
CA SER A 154 16.71 19.07 -0.89
C SER A 154 17.54 19.09 0.40
N GLY A 155 17.89 17.91 0.90
CA GLY A 155 18.67 17.73 2.13
C GLY A 155 17.87 17.87 3.43
N PHE A 156 16.61 18.30 3.39
CA PHE A 156 15.76 18.30 4.58
C PHE A 156 15.23 16.89 4.88
N HIS A 157 15.19 16.53 6.17
CA HIS A 157 14.52 15.33 6.66
C HIS A 157 13.01 15.47 6.43
N ALA A 158 12.43 14.61 5.58
CA ALA A 158 11.10 14.80 5.03
C ALA A 158 10.03 14.80 6.13
N ASN A 159 10.06 13.78 7.00
CA ASN A 159 9.07 13.61 8.05
C ASN A 159 9.18 14.64 9.20
N THR A 160 10.32 15.34 9.33
CA THR A 160 10.43 16.50 10.24
C THR A 160 9.61 17.68 9.73
N HIS A 161 9.59 17.89 8.42
CA HIS A 161 9.11 19.13 7.81
C HIS A 161 7.65 19.05 7.33
N ILE A 162 7.16 17.88 6.89
CA ILE A 162 5.75 17.74 6.50
C ILE A 162 4.79 18.09 7.66
N PRO A 163 5.01 17.69 8.93
CA PRO A 163 4.19 18.12 10.07
C PRO A 163 4.16 19.64 10.29
N ILE A 164 5.26 20.35 9.99
CA ILE A 164 5.31 21.81 10.06
C ILE A 164 4.38 22.42 9.01
N VAL A 165 4.34 21.85 7.80
CA VAL A 165 3.39 22.26 6.75
C VAL A 165 1.95 22.01 7.19
N ILE A 166 1.66 20.86 7.81
CA ILE A 166 0.30 20.59 8.34
C ILE A 166 -0.10 21.65 9.37
N GLY A 167 0.81 22.03 10.28
CA GLY A 167 0.52 23.10 11.23
C GLY A 167 0.35 24.48 10.58
N SER A 168 1.10 24.77 9.51
CA SER A 168 0.88 25.94 8.65
C SER A 168 -0.53 25.94 8.03
N GLN A 169 -1.00 24.79 7.56
CA GLN A 169 -2.36 24.65 7.04
C GLN A 169 -3.42 24.86 8.13
N MET A 170 -3.20 24.34 9.34
CA MET A 170 -4.08 24.64 10.47
C MET A 170 -4.08 26.12 10.85
N ARG A 171 -2.94 26.81 10.75
CA ARG A 171 -2.89 28.26 10.95
C ARG A 171 -3.81 28.97 9.98
N TYR A 172 -3.81 28.62 8.69
CA TYR A 172 -4.74 29.19 7.72
C TYR A 172 -6.20 28.97 8.14
N GLU A 173 -6.57 27.76 8.56
CA GLU A 173 -7.93 27.47 9.03
C GLU A 173 -8.32 28.28 10.27
N VAL A 174 -7.35 28.62 11.12
CA VAL A 174 -7.57 29.38 12.37
C VAL A 174 -7.59 30.89 12.15
N THR A 175 -6.70 31.42 11.31
CA THR A 175 -6.46 32.87 11.17
C THR A 175 -7.01 33.47 9.89
N GLY A 176 -7.26 32.65 8.86
CA GLY A 176 -7.64 33.09 7.53
C GLY A 176 -6.50 33.69 6.70
N ASP A 177 -5.25 33.62 7.16
CA ASP A 177 -4.09 34.21 6.48
C ASP A 177 -3.77 33.46 5.16
N PRO A 178 -4.03 34.06 3.98
CA PRO A 178 -3.92 33.36 2.71
C PRO A 178 -2.50 32.90 2.37
N LEU A 179 -1.47 33.53 2.94
CA LEU A 179 -0.08 33.13 2.71
C LEU A 179 0.14 31.65 3.08
N TYR A 180 -0.48 31.19 4.16
CA TYR A 180 -0.29 29.83 4.66
C TYR A 180 -1.06 28.79 3.82
N LYS A 181 -2.15 29.22 3.17
CA LYS A 181 -2.80 28.41 2.13
C LYS A 181 -1.88 28.23 0.93
N GLU A 182 -1.29 29.32 0.44
CA GLU A 182 -0.39 29.30 -0.72
C GLU A 182 0.88 28.47 -0.46
N MET A 183 1.46 28.55 0.75
CA MET A 183 2.57 27.70 1.17
C MET A 183 2.22 26.20 1.06
N GLY A 184 1.03 25.81 1.53
CA GLY A 184 0.57 24.42 1.46
C GLY A 184 0.36 23.93 0.02
N ILE A 185 -0.24 24.76 -0.84
CA ILE A 185 -0.42 24.47 -2.27
C ILE A 185 0.94 24.32 -2.95
N PHE A 186 1.85 25.27 -2.73
CA PHE A 186 3.17 25.26 -3.33
C PHE A 186 4.00 24.05 -2.88
N PHE A 187 3.99 23.72 -1.59
CA PHE A 187 4.66 22.53 -1.06
C PHE A 187 4.18 21.24 -1.74
N MET A 188 2.86 21.06 -1.87
CA MET A 188 2.29 19.91 -2.55
C MET A 188 2.76 19.82 -4.01
N ASN A 189 2.79 20.96 -4.70
CA ASN A 189 3.23 21.04 -6.09
C ASN A 189 4.70 20.67 -6.26
N ILE A 190 5.60 21.15 -5.37
CA ILE A 190 7.02 20.74 -5.39
C ILE A 190 7.12 19.23 -5.21
N VAL A 191 6.57 18.70 -4.12
CA VAL A 191 6.73 17.28 -3.80
C VAL A 191 6.22 16.40 -4.95
N ASN A 192 5.05 16.73 -5.52
CA ASN A 192 4.47 15.98 -6.61
C ASN A 192 5.18 16.13 -7.97
N SER A 193 5.91 17.22 -8.20
CA SER A 193 6.51 17.50 -9.52
C SER A 193 8.00 17.16 -9.62
N SER A 194 8.68 17.01 -8.48
CA SER A 194 10.12 16.77 -8.46
C SER A 194 10.61 15.74 -7.44
N HIS A 195 9.80 15.32 -6.47
CA HIS A 195 10.23 14.46 -5.36
C HIS A 195 9.34 13.23 -5.11
N SER A 196 8.40 12.90 -6.00
CA SER A 196 7.45 11.80 -5.77
C SER A 196 7.66 10.63 -6.72
N TYR A 197 7.55 9.41 -6.19
CA TYR A 197 7.48 8.20 -7.00
C TYR A 197 6.03 7.90 -7.42
N ALA A 198 5.84 6.87 -8.23
CA ALA A 198 4.55 6.50 -8.83
C ALA A 198 3.53 5.99 -7.79
N THR A 199 3.99 5.61 -6.60
CA THR A 199 3.17 5.31 -5.43
C THR A 199 2.47 6.55 -4.85
N GLY A 200 2.94 7.76 -5.16
CA GLY A 200 2.60 9.01 -4.48
C GLY A 200 3.42 9.31 -3.23
N GLY A 201 4.32 8.39 -2.82
CA GLY A 201 5.28 8.59 -1.74
C GLY A 201 6.49 9.41 -2.18
N THR A 202 7.30 9.82 -1.20
CA THR A 202 8.49 10.67 -1.39
C THR A 202 9.62 10.21 -0.49
N SER A 203 10.80 10.82 -0.65
CA SER A 203 12.02 10.63 0.15
C SER A 203 12.79 9.33 -0.10
N VAL A 204 14.07 9.38 0.25
CA VAL A 204 15.00 8.26 0.24
C VAL A 204 15.88 8.40 1.48
N SER A 205 16.06 7.31 2.23
CA SER A 205 16.78 7.34 3.51
C SER A 205 16.29 8.44 4.47
N GLU A 206 14.98 8.73 4.46
CA GLU A 206 14.29 9.77 5.26
C GLU A 206 14.45 11.22 4.80
N PHE A 207 15.24 11.49 3.75
CA PHE A 207 15.50 12.85 3.26
C PHE A 207 14.92 13.06 1.86
N TRP A 208 14.60 14.30 1.54
CA TRP A 208 14.48 14.70 0.14
C TRP A 208 15.88 14.84 -0.46
N SER A 209 16.09 14.21 -1.63
CA SER A 209 17.27 14.42 -2.46
C SER A 209 17.03 15.58 -3.45
N ASP A 210 18.00 15.85 -4.31
CA ASP A 210 17.85 16.83 -5.37
C ASP A 210 16.62 16.56 -6.26
N PRO A 211 15.92 17.63 -6.70
CA PRO A 211 14.71 17.51 -7.51
C PRO A 211 14.99 16.80 -8.82
N LYS A 212 14.06 15.93 -9.25
CA LYS A 212 14.12 15.20 -10.52
C LYS A 212 15.39 14.34 -10.69
N ARG A 213 15.83 13.68 -9.61
CA ARG A 213 16.95 12.72 -9.59
C ARG A 213 16.55 11.32 -9.12
N LEU A 214 15.26 10.97 -9.18
CA LEU A 214 14.71 9.80 -8.47
C LEU A 214 15.24 8.46 -9.01
N ALA A 215 15.71 8.38 -10.26
CA ALA A 215 16.18 7.12 -10.81
C ALA A 215 17.38 6.53 -10.07
N SER A 216 18.31 7.38 -9.62
CA SER A 216 19.48 6.96 -8.84
C SER A 216 19.17 6.68 -7.37
N THR A 217 17.95 6.94 -6.93
CA THR A 217 17.52 6.74 -5.55
C THR A 217 16.75 5.44 -5.35
N LEU A 218 16.43 4.68 -6.41
CA LEU A 218 15.71 3.41 -6.32
C LEU A 218 16.56 2.35 -5.58
N GLN A 219 16.22 2.10 -4.32
CA GLN A 219 16.95 1.21 -3.41
C GLN A 219 16.01 0.54 -2.38
N THR A 220 16.59 -0.02 -1.32
CA THR A 220 15.85 -0.69 -0.24
C THR A 220 15.18 0.27 0.74
N GLU A 221 15.67 1.50 0.84
CA GLU A 221 15.26 2.50 1.83
C GLU A 221 14.62 3.72 1.15
N ASN A 222 13.50 3.50 0.45
CA ASN A 222 12.66 4.55 -0.12
C ASN A 222 11.38 4.73 0.70
N GLU A 223 10.76 5.90 0.61
CA GLU A 223 9.41 6.15 1.12
C GLU A 223 9.18 5.70 2.55
N GLU A 224 9.75 6.45 3.51
CA GLU A 224 9.38 6.30 4.91
C GLU A 224 7.85 6.42 5.06
N SER A 225 7.22 5.43 5.68
CA SER A 225 5.76 5.36 5.81
C SER A 225 5.14 6.59 6.49
N CYS A 226 5.87 7.25 7.41
CA CYS A 226 5.41 8.48 8.03
C CYS A 226 5.27 9.65 7.05
N THR A 227 6.11 9.71 6.02
CA THR A 227 6.05 10.79 5.02
C THR A 227 4.75 10.71 4.24
N THR A 228 4.40 9.53 3.73
CA THR A 228 3.14 9.27 3.02
C THR A 228 1.94 9.59 3.91
N TYR A 229 1.95 9.15 5.18
CA TYR A 229 0.90 9.48 6.14
C TYR A 229 0.69 10.98 6.35
N ASN A 230 1.77 11.74 6.54
CA ASN A 230 1.67 13.18 6.75
C ASN A 230 1.30 13.91 5.44
N MET A 231 1.76 13.43 4.28
CA MET A 231 1.31 13.97 2.99
C MET A 231 -0.17 13.75 2.72
N LEU A 232 -0.75 12.64 3.18
CA LEU A 232 -2.20 12.43 3.13
C LEU A 232 -2.95 13.53 3.91
N LYS A 233 -2.45 13.94 5.09
CA LYS A 233 -3.02 15.07 5.84
C LYS A 233 -2.90 16.38 5.05
N VAL A 234 -1.74 16.64 4.43
CA VAL A 234 -1.54 17.83 3.60
C VAL A 234 -2.57 17.90 2.48
N SER A 235 -2.70 16.81 1.72
CA SER A 235 -3.67 16.69 0.63
C SER A 235 -5.12 16.86 1.13
N ARG A 236 -5.47 16.26 2.27
CA ARG A 236 -6.80 16.41 2.88
C ARG A 236 -7.16 17.86 3.19
N HIS A 237 -6.24 18.64 3.77
CA HIS A 237 -6.47 20.06 4.03
C HIS A 237 -6.68 20.83 2.72
N LEU A 238 -5.84 20.61 1.71
CA LEU A 238 -5.99 21.27 0.41
C LEU A 238 -7.32 20.94 -0.24
N PHE A 239 -7.73 19.67 -0.22
CA PHE A 239 -9.04 19.26 -0.73
C PHE A 239 -10.20 19.97 -0.01
N LYS A 240 -10.16 20.08 1.33
CA LYS A 240 -11.21 20.81 2.09
C LYS A 240 -11.40 22.25 1.61
N TRP A 241 -10.33 22.92 1.19
CA TRP A 241 -10.38 24.35 0.83
C TRP A 241 -10.69 24.59 -0.64
N THR A 242 -10.14 23.76 -1.52
CA THR A 242 -10.21 24.00 -2.98
C THR A 242 -11.21 23.10 -3.68
N LYS A 243 -11.50 21.93 -3.09
CA LYS A 243 -12.29 20.85 -3.68
C LYS A 243 -11.74 20.38 -5.03
N GLU A 244 -10.46 20.63 -5.30
CA GLU A 244 -9.84 20.18 -6.55
C GLU A 244 -9.62 18.66 -6.52
N THR A 245 -10.01 17.97 -7.59
CA THR A 245 -9.88 16.50 -7.65
C THR A 245 -8.44 16.05 -7.62
N ALA A 246 -7.48 16.88 -8.02
CA ALA A 246 -6.05 16.55 -7.99
C ALA A 246 -5.57 16.12 -6.59
N TYR A 247 -6.08 16.75 -5.53
CA TYR A 247 -5.76 16.36 -4.15
C TYR A 247 -6.42 15.02 -3.77
N ALA A 248 -7.66 14.78 -4.20
CA ALA A 248 -8.31 13.50 -4.02
C ALA A 248 -7.64 12.36 -4.81
N ASP A 249 -7.15 12.64 -6.03
CA ASP A 249 -6.40 11.71 -6.87
C ASP A 249 -5.06 11.36 -6.23
N TYR A 250 -4.35 12.35 -5.66
CA TYR A 250 -3.16 12.10 -4.84
C TYR A 250 -3.49 11.23 -3.63
N TYR A 251 -4.57 11.55 -2.91
CA TYR A 251 -4.96 10.81 -1.71
C TYR A 251 -5.24 9.34 -2.03
N GLU A 252 -6.00 9.07 -3.10
CA GLU A 252 -6.27 7.71 -3.58
C GLU A 252 -4.97 6.97 -3.91
N ARG A 253 -4.06 7.62 -4.65
CA ARG A 253 -2.77 7.05 -5.06
C ARG A 253 -1.89 6.69 -3.87
N ALA A 254 -1.64 7.65 -2.98
CA ALA A 254 -0.78 7.48 -1.81
C ALA A 254 -1.36 6.48 -0.80
N LEU A 255 -2.68 6.47 -0.60
CA LEU A 255 -3.34 5.48 0.24
C LEU A 255 -3.19 4.07 -0.35
N THR A 256 -3.58 3.90 -1.62
CA THR A 256 -3.63 2.59 -2.29
C THR A 256 -2.26 1.94 -2.39
N ASN A 257 -1.22 2.72 -2.71
CA ASN A 257 0.09 2.20 -3.05
C ASN A 257 1.13 2.38 -1.92
N GLY A 258 1.02 3.45 -1.14
CA GLY A 258 2.00 3.80 -0.10
C GLY A 258 1.55 3.55 1.34
N VAL A 259 0.29 3.18 1.59
CA VAL A 259 -0.22 2.88 2.95
C VAL A 259 -0.76 1.46 3.06
N LEU A 260 -1.64 1.02 2.16
CA LEU A 260 -2.27 -0.30 2.31
C LEU A 260 -1.25 -1.46 2.27
N GLY A 261 -0.13 -1.28 1.58
CA GLY A 261 0.92 -2.28 1.45
C GLY A 261 1.99 -2.29 2.56
N ILE A 262 1.87 -1.45 3.59
CA ILE A 262 2.89 -1.32 4.65
C ILE A 262 2.71 -2.31 5.80
N GLN A 263 1.58 -3.02 5.86
CA GLN A 263 1.34 -4.12 6.81
C GLN A 263 1.48 -5.46 6.06
N ARG A 264 2.16 -6.44 6.67
CA ARG A 264 2.36 -7.77 6.07
C ARG A 264 1.04 -8.54 6.06
N GLY A 265 0.42 -8.67 4.89
CA GLY A 265 -0.88 -9.33 4.73
C GLY A 265 -1.93 -8.88 5.76
N THR A 266 -2.38 -9.82 6.60
CA THR A 266 -3.32 -9.57 7.70
C THR A 266 -2.70 -9.75 9.08
N GLU A 267 -1.37 -9.88 9.14
CA GLU A 267 -0.65 -10.14 10.37
C GLU A 267 -0.71 -8.89 11.28
N PRO A 268 -1.15 -9.04 12.54
CA PRO A 268 -1.33 -7.90 13.42
C PRO A 268 0.03 -7.35 13.85
N GLY A 269 0.26 -6.06 13.58
CA GLY A 269 1.43 -5.34 14.08
C GLY A 269 2.76 -5.70 13.40
N VAL A 270 2.71 -6.27 12.19
CA VAL A 270 3.91 -6.50 11.35
C VAL A 270 3.90 -5.47 10.23
N MET A 271 4.68 -4.41 10.39
CA MET A 271 4.73 -3.26 9.48
C MET A 271 6.16 -2.93 9.05
N ILE A 272 6.31 -2.37 7.84
CA ILE A 272 7.58 -1.81 7.36
C ILE A 272 7.80 -0.37 7.84
N TYR A 273 9.06 0.06 7.82
CA TYR A 273 9.44 1.46 7.95
C TYR A 273 9.51 2.13 6.58
N MET A 274 10.36 1.58 5.71
CA MET A 274 10.56 2.00 4.31
C MET A 274 9.84 1.08 3.35
N LEU A 275 9.33 1.63 2.24
CA LEU A 275 8.81 0.87 1.11
C LEU A 275 9.88 0.77 0.01
N PRO A 276 10.54 -0.39 -0.16
CA PRO A 276 11.62 -0.54 -1.15
C PRO A 276 11.14 -0.31 -2.58
N LEU A 277 11.92 0.38 -3.39
CA LEU A 277 11.62 0.60 -4.82
C LEU A 277 12.77 0.18 -5.74
N GLY A 278 13.86 -0.34 -5.19
CA GLY A 278 14.96 -0.89 -5.95
C GLY A 278 14.58 -2.12 -6.76
N ARG A 279 15.49 -2.51 -7.65
CA ARG A 279 15.27 -3.55 -8.65
C ARG A 279 15.44 -4.93 -8.02
N GLY A 280 14.37 -5.73 -8.02
CA GLY A 280 14.37 -7.06 -7.42
C GLY A 280 14.44 -7.06 -5.90
N ASP A 281 14.10 -5.93 -5.28
CA ASP A 281 14.04 -5.79 -3.83
C ASP A 281 12.80 -6.46 -3.25
N SER A 282 12.73 -6.51 -1.92
CA SER A 282 11.61 -7.08 -1.18
C SER A 282 11.42 -6.31 0.13
N LYS A 283 10.15 -6.18 0.55
CA LYS A 283 9.79 -5.60 1.86
C LYS A 283 10.41 -6.38 3.03
N ALA A 284 10.65 -7.68 2.85
CA ALA A 284 11.25 -8.54 3.87
C ALA A 284 12.79 -8.43 3.95
N ARG A 285 13.45 -7.87 2.93
CA ARG A 285 14.92 -7.85 2.79
C ARG A 285 15.52 -6.44 2.73
N SER A 286 14.78 -5.41 3.11
CA SER A 286 15.31 -4.05 3.29
C SER A 286 16.11 -3.92 4.60
N PHE A 287 16.75 -2.77 4.83
CA PHE A 287 17.55 -2.58 6.04
C PHE A 287 16.67 -2.63 7.30
N HIS A 288 15.46 -2.07 7.24
CA HIS A 288 14.48 -2.20 8.31
C HIS A 288 13.66 -3.50 8.25
N GLY A 289 13.37 -3.99 7.05
CA GLY A 289 12.51 -5.15 6.83
C GLY A 289 11.11 -5.00 7.42
N TRP A 290 10.47 -6.14 7.68
CA TRP A 290 9.28 -6.20 8.53
C TRP A 290 9.68 -6.04 10.00
N GLY A 291 9.09 -5.06 10.68
CA GLY A 291 9.25 -4.97 12.13
C GLY A 291 8.51 -6.09 12.86
N LYS A 292 8.67 -6.13 14.18
CA LYS A 292 8.08 -7.14 15.06
C LYS A 292 7.09 -6.50 16.04
N PRO A 293 5.93 -7.14 16.31
CA PRO A 293 4.84 -6.54 17.09
C PRO A 293 5.22 -6.02 18.49
N PHE A 294 6.25 -6.60 19.11
CA PHE A 294 6.67 -6.29 20.48
C PHE A 294 8.14 -5.85 20.61
N GLU A 295 8.86 -5.70 19.50
CA GLU A 295 10.30 -5.34 19.50
C GLU A 295 10.62 -4.12 18.62
N SER A 296 9.73 -3.77 17.68
CA SER A 296 9.90 -2.60 16.80
C SER A 296 9.05 -1.43 17.29
N PHE A 297 9.71 -0.36 17.75
CA PHE A 297 9.07 0.86 18.27
C PHE A 297 9.50 2.12 17.51
N TRP A 298 9.53 2.01 16.19
CA TRP A 298 9.89 3.09 15.29
C TRP A 298 8.76 4.13 15.14
N CYS A 299 9.08 5.33 14.62
CA CYS A 299 8.07 6.33 14.29
C CYS A 299 6.97 5.78 13.36
N CYS A 300 7.35 4.96 12.36
CA CYS A 300 6.44 4.34 11.41
C CYS A 300 5.44 3.37 12.06
N TYR A 301 5.76 2.77 13.22
CA TYR A 301 4.81 1.94 13.96
C TYR A 301 3.69 2.78 14.58
N GLY A 302 4.03 3.92 15.20
CA GLY A 302 3.03 4.86 15.71
C GLY A 302 2.11 5.35 14.59
N THR A 303 2.71 5.79 13.49
CA THR A 303 1.98 6.26 12.31
C THR A 303 1.16 5.18 11.61
N GLY A 304 1.69 3.96 11.49
CA GLY A 304 0.99 2.83 10.89
C GLY A 304 -0.29 2.51 11.66
N ILE A 305 -0.20 2.43 13.00
CA ILE A 305 -1.38 2.23 13.87
C ILE A 305 -2.42 3.34 13.65
N GLU A 306 -2.00 4.60 13.59
CA GLU A 306 -2.91 5.71 13.31
C GLU A 306 -3.58 5.58 11.94
N SER A 307 -2.81 5.31 10.88
CA SER A 307 -3.27 5.12 9.50
C SER A 307 -4.37 4.06 9.39
N PHE A 308 -4.09 2.83 9.87
CA PHE A 308 -5.04 1.72 9.79
C PHE A 308 -6.26 1.93 10.68
N SER A 309 -6.18 2.83 11.67
CA SER A 309 -7.33 3.15 12.52
C SER A 309 -8.34 4.11 11.89
N LYS A 310 -7.99 4.75 10.77
CA LYS A 310 -8.74 5.85 10.17
C LYS A 310 -8.88 5.77 8.65
N LEU A 311 -8.79 4.58 8.05
CA LEU A 311 -8.91 4.38 6.60
C LEU A 311 -10.19 4.98 5.98
N ALA A 312 -11.25 5.16 6.77
CA ALA A 312 -12.51 5.76 6.33
C ALA A 312 -12.57 7.30 6.43
N ASP A 313 -11.56 7.96 7.04
CA ASP A 313 -11.65 9.38 7.42
C ASP A 313 -11.78 10.33 6.21
N SER A 314 -11.36 9.88 5.03
CA SER A 314 -11.27 10.66 3.78
C SER A 314 -12.09 10.05 2.63
N ILE A 315 -13.11 9.24 2.93
CA ILE A 315 -14.06 8.77 1.92
C ILE A 315 -15.04 9.90 1.52
N TYR A 316 -15.55 10.61 2.53
CA TYR A 316 -16.62 11.59 2.41
C TYR A 316 -16.21 12.94 2.99
N PHE A 317 -16.59 14.03 2.33
CA PHE A 317 -16.43 15.40 2.82
C PHE A 317 -17.75 16.15 2.69
N GLU A 318 -18.21 16.71 3.79
CA GLU A 318 -19.46 17.44 3.86
C GLU A 318 -19.25 18.92 3.58
N GLU A 319 -20.19 19.51 2.84
CA GLU A 319 -20.35 20.95 2.67
C GLU A 319 -21.70 21.37 3.24
N GLU A 320 -21.66 22.23 4.25
CA GLU A 320 -22.87 22.83 4.84
C GLU A 320 -23.50 23.85 3.90
N GLY A 321 -24.82 23.98 3.96
CA GLY A 321 -25.59 24.94 3.17
C GLY A 321 -27.09 24.69 3.29
N GLU A 322 -27.90 25.55 2.66
CA GLU A 322 -29.36 25.35 2.59
C GLU A 322 -29.68 23.98 1.95
N VAL A 323 -28.96 23.66 0.86
CA VAL A 323 -28.88 22.34 0.24
C VAL A 323 -27.52 21.74 0.61
N PRO A 324 -27.44 20.82 1.59
CA PRO A 324 -26.17 20.25 2.00
C PRO A 324 -25.54 19.44 0.86
N GLY A 325 -24.21 19.54 0.74
CA GLY A 325 -23.40 18.82 -0.24
C GLY A 325 -22.58 17.71 0.41
N LEU A 326 -22.39 16.61 -0.31
CA LEU A 326 -21.49 15.52 0.09
C LEU A 326 -20.55 15.17 -1.07
N TYR A 327 -19.27 15.41 -0.88
CA TYR A 327 -18.21 14.98 -1.80
C TYR A 327 -17.79 13.56 -1.47
N ILE A 328 -17.91 12.66 -2.45
CA ILE A 328 -17.46 11.27 -2.37
C ILE A 328 -16.16 11.20 -3.18
N ILE A 329 -15.03 11.11 -2.47
CA ILE A 329 -13.71 11.18 -3.11
C ILE A 329 -12.98 9.85 -3.16
N GLN A 330 -13.38 8.86 -2.35
CA GLN A 330 -12.85 7.49 -2.44
C GLN A 330 -13.98 6.52 -2.71
N TYR A 331 -13.73 5.56 -3.60
CA TYR A 331 -14.66 4.48 -3.90
C TYR A 331 -14.29 3.25 -3.09
N ILE A 332 -14.71 3.24 -1.82
CA ILE A 332 -14.50 2.15 -0.86
C ILE A 332 -15.86 1.75 -0.27
N SER A 333 -16.15 0.44 -0.26
CA SER A 333 -17.42 -0.06 0.29
C SER A 333 -17.59 0.40 1.75
N SER A 334 -18.67 1.13 2.03
CA SER A 334 -18.85 1.84 3.30
C SER A 334 -20.31 2.24 3.54
N LEU A 335 -20.64 2.45 4.81
CA LEU A 335 -21.93 2.94 5.27
C LEU A 335 -21.73 4.29 5.97
N LEU A 336 -22.44 5.32 5.52
CA LEU A 336 -22.42 6.67 6.11
C LEU A 336 -23.80 7.04 6.63
N ASP A 337 -23.89 7.33 7.93
CA ASP A 337 -25.06 7.99 8.53
C ASP A 337 -24.92 9.52 8.34
N TRP A 338 -25.44 10.03 7.22
CA TRP A 338 -25.27 11.43 6.83
C TRP A 338 -26.38 12.30 7.42
N LYS A 339 -26.08 12.93 8.56
CA LYS A 339 -27.05 13.70 9.36
C LYS A 339 -27.66 14.89 8.63
N SER A 340 -26.87 15.73 7.97
CA SER A 340 -27.40 16.93 7.29
C SER A 340 -28.27 16.58 6.08
N GLY A 341 -27.95 15.47 5.40
CA GLY A 341 -28.79 14.92 4.33
C GLY A 341 -30.02 14.16 4.83
N GLN A 342 -30.10 13.84 6.13
CA GLN A 342 -31.16 13.03 6.74
C GLN A 342 -31.32 11.64 6.09
N ILE A 343 -30.20 11.05 5.66
CA ILE A 343 -30.15 9.74 5.00
C ILE A 343 -28.98 8.90 5.50
N VAL A 344 -29.14 7.58 5.38
CA VAL A 344 -28.02 6.64 5.45
C VAL A 344 -27.67 6.23 4.02
N LEU A 345 -26.41 6.47 3.65
CA LEU A 345 -25.83 6.15 2.35
C LEU A 345 -25.02 4.85 2.47
N ASN A 346 -25.38 3.84 1.69
CA ASN A 346 -24.59 2.61 1.55
C ASN A 346 -23.90 2.61 0.18
N GLN A 347 -22.57 2.66 0.20
CA GLN A 347 -21.70 2.55 -0.96
C GLN A 347 -21.19 1.11 -1.07
N THR A 348 -21.45 0.47 -2.19
CA THR A 348 -20.90 -0.85 -2.54
C THR A 348 -20.05 -0.72 -3.79
N VAL A 349 -18.83 -1.25 -3.74
CA VAL A 349 -17.87 -1.21 -4.83
C VAL A 349 -17.55 -2.63 -5.25
N ASP A 350 -17.72 -2.91 -6.53
CA ASP A 350 -17.38 -4.22 -7.10
C ASP A 350 -15.87 -4.42 -7.10
N GLN A 351 -15.44 -5.67 -6.99
CA GLN A 351 -14.04 -6.02 -7.09
C GLN A 351 -13.49 -5.66 -8.46
N VAL A 352 -12.39 -4.89 -8.48
CA VAL A 352 -11.67 -4.57 -9.71
C VAL A 352 -10.88 -5.79 -10.18
N ASN A 353 -10.99 -6.12 -11.46
CA ASN A 353 -10.35 -7.26 -12.09
C ASN A 353 -9.60 -6.85 -13.36
N SER A 354 -8.54 -7.56 -13.72
CA SER A 354 -7.77 -7.25 -14.93
C SER A 354 -8.51 -7.59 -16.23
N TRP A 355 -9.41 -8.59 -16.21
CA TRP A 355 -10.17 -9.04 -17.40
C TRP A 355 -11.50 -8.31 -17.61
N ASP A 356 -11.98 -7.56 -16.63
CA ASP A 356 -13.19 -6.73 -16.70
C ASP A 356 -12.81 -5.30 -16.32
N PRO A 357 -12.43 -4.45 -17.30
CA PRO A 357 -11.75 -3.19 -17.07
C PRO A 357 -12.70 -2.05 -16.66
N TYR A 358 -13.50 -2.29 -15.62
CA TYR A 358 -14.37 -1.30 -15.03
C TYR A 358 -14.34 -1.33 -13.50
N LEU A 359 -14.31 -0.14 -12.91
CA LEU A 359 -14.72 0.07 -11.52
C LEU A 359 -16.22 0.34 -11.52
N ARG A 360 -16.99 -0.41 -10.72
CA ARG A 360 -18.44 -0.21 -10.57
C ARG A 360 -18.78 0.10 -9.13
N VAL A 361 -19.58 1.13 -8.95
CA VAL A 361 -20.02 1.65 -7.65
C VAL A 361 -21.52 1.75 -7.65
N THR A 362 -22.14 1.25 -6.60
CA THR A 362 -23.57 1.36 -6.34
C THR A 362 -23.79 2.07 -5.03
N LEU A 363 -24.55 3.17 -5.08
CA LEU A 363 -24.98 3.94 -3.93
C LEU A 363 -26.47 3.70 -3.71
N THR A 364 -26.82 3.23 -2.52
CA THR A 364 -28.21 3.02 -2.09
C THR A 364 -28.51 3.87 -0.87
N PHE A 365 -29.77 4.28 -0.74
CA PHE A 365 -30.21 5.24 0.26
C PHE A 365 -31.29 4.66 1.15
N SER A 366 -31.29 5.06 2.41
CA SER A 366 -32.41 4.85 3.33
C SER A 366 -32.64 6.07 4.19
N SER A 367 -33.89 6.35 4.55
CA SER A 367 -34.26 7.46 5.45
C SER A 367 -35.18 6.97 6.56
N LYS A 368 -35.02 7.53 7.77
CA LYS A 368 -35.86 7.23 8.93
C LYS A 368 -37.22 7.95 8.88
N GLU A 369 -37.33 9.04 8.12
CA GLU A 369 -38.52 9.91 8.06
C GLU A 369 -39.22 9.88 6.67
N GLY A 370 -38.90 8.88 5.84
CA GLY A 370 -39.48 8.69 4.50
C GLY A 370 -38.60 9.23 3.39
N THR A 371 -38.63 10.55 3.18
CA THR A 371 -37.80 11.23 2.16
C THR A 371 -36.77 12.14 2.84
N GLY A 372 -35.49 12.01 2.48
CA GLY A 372 -34.43 12.88 2.99
C GLY A 372 -34.56 14.33 2.54
N LYS A 373 -33.77 15.22 3.14
CA LYS A 373 -33.67 16.61 2.72
C LYS A 373 -33.08 16.67 1.31
N SER A 374 -33.52 17.66 0.52
CA SER A 374 -32.88 17.93 -0.78
C SER A 374 -31.39 18.17 -0.56
N SER A 375 -30.54 17.40 -1.25
CA SER A 375 -29.10 17.43 -1.04
C SER A 375 -28.34 17.03 -2.30
N THR A 376 -27.07 17.42 -2.38
CA THR A 376 -26.21 17.19 -3.56
C THR A 376 -25.11 16.19 -3.24
N LEU A 377 -24.99 15.15 -4.05
CA LEU A 377 -23.83 14.27 -4.05
C LEU A 377 -22.87 14.68 -5.16
N ASN A 378 -21.59 14.84 -4.83
CA ASN A 378 -20.51 15.14 -5.77
C ASN A 378 -19.59 13.92 -5.87
N LEU A 379 -19.73 13.13 -6.94
CA LEU A 379 -18.94 11.92 -7.17
C LEU A 379 -17.68 12.27 -7.98
N ARG A 380 -16.48 12.00 -7.43
CA ARG A 380 -15.22 12.31 -8.12
C ARG A 380 -15.08 11.53 -9.42
N MET A 381 -14.78 12.19 -10.53
CA MET A 381 -14.30 11.55 -11.75
C MET A 381 -12.77 11.48 -11.72
N PRO A 382 -12.17 10.31 -11.41
CA PRO A 382 -10.71 10.20 -11.24
C PRO A 382 -9.96 10.51 -12.52
N ILE A 383 -8.78 11.12 -12.43
CA ILE A 383 -7.98 11.46 -13.63
C ILE A 383 -7.54 10.24 -14.45
N TRP A 384 -7.49 9.05 -13.83
CA TRP A 384 -7.11 7.81 -14.52
C TRP A 384 -8.23 7.18 -15.35
N THR A 385 -9.49 7.62 -15.20
CA THR A 385 -10.62 7.06 -15.97
C THR A 385 -10.68 7.66 -17.37
N ALA A 386 -11.34 6.95 -18.29
CA ALA A 386 -11.67 7.48 -19.62
C ALA A 386 -13.14 7.92 -19.68
N SER A 387 -13.44 8.98 -20.46
CA SER A 387 -14.84 9.38 -20.72
C SER A 387 -15.60 8.34 -21.54
N ASN A 388 -14.91 7.70 -22.49
CA ASN A 388 -15.51 6.65 -23.30
C ASN A 388 -15.76 5.39 -22.47
N GLY A 389 -17.02 5.00 -22.35
CA GLY A 389 -17.45 3.84 -21.55
C GLY A 389 -17.81 4.16 -20.10
N ALA A 390 -17.58 5.40 -19.65
CA ALA A 390 -18.06 5.88 -18.35
C ALA A 390 -19.58 6.06 -18.39
N LYS A 391 -20.26 5.60 -17.34
CA LYS A 391 -21.72 5.64 -17.23
C LYS A 391 -22.12 5.96 -15.81
N ALA A 392 -23.16 6.76 -15.66
CA ALA A 392 -23.84 6.94 -14.39
C ALA A 392 -25.35 6.89 -14.61
N ALA A 393 -26.10 6.40 -13.63
CA ALA A 393 -27.56 6.37 -13.70
C ALA A 393 -28.20 6.53 -12.32
N LEU A 394 -29.29 7.29 -12.25
CA LEU A 394 -30.16 7.39 -11.08
C LEU A 394 -31.46 6.64 -11.38
N ASN A 395 -31.78 5.62 -10.59
CA ASN A 395 -32.97 4.78 -10.76
C ASN A 395 -33.14 4.24 -12.20
N GLY A 396 -32.01 3.86 -12.81
CA GLY A 396 -31.95 3.36 -14.19
C GLY A 396 -31.98 4.44 -15.28
N GLN A 397 -32.17 5.72 -14.93
CA GLN A 397 -32.10 6.83 -15.88
C GLN A 397 -30.66 7.33 -16.01
N SER A 398 -30.12 7.31 -17.24
CA SER A 398 -28.75 7.75 -17.52
C SER A 398 -28.52 9.22 -17.17
N LEU A 399 -27.38 9.50 -16.55
CA LEU A 399 -26.87 10.83 -16.25
C LEU A 399 -25.74 11.21 -17.22
N SER A 400 -25.57 12.51 -17.47
CA SER A 400 -24.40 13.02 -18.20
C SER A 400 -23.16 12.90 -17.32
N VAL A 401 -22.16 12.16 -17.76
CA VAL A 401 -20.89 11.99 -17.04
C VAL A 401 -19.92 13.08 -17.47
N PRO A 402 -19.39 13.91 -16.54
CA PRO A 402 -18.44 14.95 -16.89
C PRO A 402 -17.04 14.39 -17.17
N ALA A 403 -16.12 15.24 -17.62
CA ALA A 403 -14.76 14.82 -17.93
C ALA A 403 -13.99 14.33 -16.69
N PRO A 404 -13.01 13.42 -16.83
CA PRO A 404 -12.05 13.08 -15.78
C PRO A 404 -11.41 14.35 -15.16
N GLY A 405 -11.12 14.30 -13.86
CA GLY A 405 -10.60 15.47 -13.12
C GLY A 405 -11.69 16.47 -12.70
N SER A 406 -12.93 16.02 -12.55
CA SER A 406 -14.07 16.85 -12.12
C SER A 406 -15.02 16.09 -11.20
N PHE A 407 -16.18 16.67 -10.88
CA PHE A 407 -17.23 16.01 -10.09
C PHE A 407 -18.52 15.85 -10.90
N LEU A 408 -19.12 14.67 -10.82
CA LEU A 408 -20.52 14.46 -11.18
C LEU A 408 -21.39 14.89 -10.00
N SER A 409 -22.06 16.04 -10.14
CA SER A 409 -22.99 16.57 -9.14
C SER A 409 -24.42 16.08 -9.41
N VAL A 410 -25.05 15.46 -8.42
CA VAL A 410 -26.43 14.97 -8.49
C VAL A 410 -27.20 15.52 -7.30
N THR A 411 -28.16 16.41 -7.56
CA THR A 411 -29.05 16.97 -6.55
C THR A 411 -30.40 16.27 -6.59
N SER A 412 -30.83 15.72 -5.45
CA SER A 412 -32.11 15.01 -5.34
C SER A 412 -32.69 15.06 -3.93
N LYS A 413 -33.93 14.60 -3.78
CA LYS A 413 -34.54 14.24 -2.49
C LYS A 413 -34.44 12.72 -2.33
N TRP A 414 -33.33 12.28 -1.77
CA TRP A 414 -32.99 10.87 -1.65
C TRP A 414 -33.99 10.12 -0.76
N SER A 415 -34.53 9.02 -1.28
CA SER A 415 -35.56 8.20 -0.64
C SER A 415 -35.13 6.75 -0.57
N SER A 416 -35.73 5.99 0.35
CA SER A 416 -35.50 4.54 0.44
C SER A 416 -35.85 3.87 -0.90
N GLY A 417 -34.90 3.11 -1.46
CA GLY A 417 -35.04 2.45 -2.75
C GLY A 417 -34.39 3.20 -3.92
N ASP A 418 -33.98 4.46 -3.74
CA ASP A 418 -33.16 5.14 -4.73
C ASP A 418 -31.82 4.40 -4.91
N THR A 419 -31.37 4.32 -6.16
CA THR A 419 -30.10 3.70 -6.53
C THR A 419 -29.37 4.60 -7.52
N LEU A 420 -28.18 5.05 -7.14
CA LEU A 420 -27.26 5.76 -8.01
C LEU A 420 -26.09 4.83 -8.35
N THR A 421 -25.92 4.52 -9.63
CA THR A 421 -24.81 3.68 -10.13
C THR A 421 -23.79 4.51 -10.88
N LEU A 422 -22.52 4.10 -10.77
CA LEU A 422 -21.40 4.65 -11.49
C LEU A 422 -20.53 3.51 -12.02
N GLN A 423 -20.17 3.58 -13.30
CA GLN A 423 -19.22 2.69 -13.95
C GLN A 423 -18.11 3.52 -14.59
N LEU A 424 -16.86 3.26 -14.21
CA LEU A 424 -15.67 3.97 -14.67
C LEU A 424 -14.72 3.01 -15.38
N PRO A 425 -14.35 3.26 -16.65
CA PRO A 425 -13.31 2.50 -17.34
C PRO A 425 -11.97 2.62 -16.63
N ILE A 426 -11.30 1.48 -16.43
CA ILE A 426 -9.94 1.42 -15.88
C ILE A 426 -8.98 0.90 -16.94
N SER A 427 -7.86 1.59 -17.15
CA SER A 427 -6.90 1.25 -18.20
C SER A 427 -5.48 1.16 -17.65
N LEU A 428 -4.65 0.43 -18.40
CA LEU A 428 -3.21 0.41 -18.19
C LEU A 428 -2.58 1.70 -18.72
N ARG A 429 -1.62 2.23 -17.98
CA ARG A 429 -0.79 3.37 -18.38
C ARG A 429 0.63 3.19 -17.85
N THR A 430 1.58 3.86 -18.48
CA THR A 430 2.93 3.98 -17.95
C THR A 430 3.15 5.39 -17.38
N GLU A 431 4.04 5.50 -16.41
CA GLU A 431 4.43 6.76 -15.79
C GLU A 431 5.96 6.78 -15.69
N ALA A 432 6.61 7.74 -16.36
CA ALA A 432 8.06 7.89 -16.27
C ALA A 432 8.47 8.26 -14.86
N ILE A 433 9.63 7.75 -14.42
CA ILE A 433 10.23 8.23 -13.17
C ILE A 433 10.50 9.73 -13.27
N GLN A 434 10.37 10.46 -12.15
CA GLN A 434 10.69 11.88 -12.11
C GLN A 434 12.21 12.07 -12.12
N ASP A 435 12.79 11.94 -13.31
CA ASP A 435 14.21 12.13 -13.57
C ASP A 435 14.39 12.86 -14.90
N ASP A 436 15.15 13.94 -14.90
CA ASP A 436 15.37 14.76 -16.11
C ASP A 436 16.58 14.33 -16.94
N ARG A 437 17.34 13.31 -16.48
CA ARG A 437 18.51 12.83 -17.19
C ARG A 437 18.12 11.90 -18.33
N PRO A 438 18.62 12.12 -19.57
CA PRO A 438 18.24 11.31 -20.72
C PRO A 438 18.48 9.80 -20.58
N GLU A 439 19.51 9.38 -19.83
CA GLU A 439 19.83 7.96 -19.63
C GLU A 439 18.78 7.19 -18.82
N TYR A 440 17.90 7.88 -18.10
CA TYR A 440 16.81 7.27 -17.32
C TYR A 440 15.43 7.45 -17.97
N ALA A 441 15.34 8.03 -19.16
CA ALA A 441 14.08 8.32 -19.85
C ALA A 441 13.22 7.07 -20.14
N SER A 442 13.83 5.88 -20.17
CA SER A 442 13.14 4.60 -20.36
C SER A 442 12.62 3.98 -19.06
N ILE A 443 12.97 4.52 -17.88
CA ILE A 443 12.50 3.98 -16.60
C ILE A 443 11.07 4.42 -16.35
N GLN A 444 10.15 3.46 -16.32
CA GLN A 444 8.73 3.72 -16.19
C GLN A 444 8.07 2.74 -15.22
N ALA A 445 7.11 3.25 -14.45
CA ALA A 445 6.15 2.46 -13.68
C ALA A 445 4.96 2.07 -14.56
N ILE A 446 4.26 0.98 -14.22
CA ILE A 446 3.03 0.55 -14.89
C ILE A 446 1.88 0.65 -13.88
N LEU A 447 0.81 1.34 -14.25
CA LEU A 447 -0.37 1.51 -13.41
C LEU A 447 -1.62 0.99 -14.12
N TYR A 448 -2.53 0.42 -13.34
CA TYR A 448 -3.88 0.07 -13.76
C TYR A 448 -4.86 0.89 -12.94
N GLY A 449 -5.42 1.96 -13.52
CA GLY A 449 -6.17 2.97 -12.77
C GLY A 449 -5.35 3.56 -11.61
N PRO A 450 -5.80 3.40 -10.34
CA PRO A 450 -5.06 3.88 -9.17
C PRO A 450 -3.99 2.89 -8.66
N TYR A 451 -3.95 1.65 -9.17
CA TYR A 451 -3.07 0.59 -8.68
C TYR A 451 -1.72 0.62 -9.39
N LEU A 452 -0.63 0.81 -8.65
CA LEU A 452 0.73 0.58 -9.13
C LEU A 452 0.99 -0.91 -9.22
N LEU A 453 1.37 -1.38 -10.41
CA LEU A 453 1.74 -2.77 -10.64
C LEU A 453 3.26 -2.93 -10.50
N ALA A 454 3.67 -3.98 -9.80
CA ALA A 454 5.06 -4.39 -9.67
C ALA A 454 5.25 -5.75 -10.33
N ALA A 455 6.41 -5.95 -10.96
CA ALA A 455 6.80 -7.19 -11.60
C ALA A 455 7.43 -8.15 -10.58
N HIS A 456 6.94 -9.39 -10.47
CA HIS A 456 7.61 -10.45 -9.70
C HIS A 456 8.93 -10.84 -10.36
N THR A 457 10.03 -10.38 -9.79
CA THR A 457 11.37 -10.53 -10.38
C THR A 457 12.45 -10.23 -9.34
N SER A 458 13.57 -10.92 -9.43
CA SER A 458 14.74 -10.70 -8.58
C SER A 458 15.84 -9.87 -9.26
N GLY A 459 15.52 -9.17 -10.37
CA GLY A 459 16.45 -8.22 -11.00
C GLY A 459 16.27 -7.98 -12.50
N ASN A 460 15.65 -8.91 -13.24
CA ASN A 460 15.24 -8.63 -14.62
C ASN A 460 14.15 -7.56 -14.64
N TRP A 461 14.27 -6.61 -15.55
CA TRP A 461 13.42 -5.42 -15.59
C TRP A 461 13.26 -4.82 -16.99
N ASP A 462 13.90 -5.40 -18.01
CA ASP A 462 13.89 -4.87 -19.37
C ASP A 462 12.67 -5.36 -20.15
N ILE A 463 11.89 -4.40 -20.66
CA ILE A 463 10.76 -4.62 -21.56
C ILE A 463 11.10 -3.98 -22.91
N LYS A 464 11.03 -4.78 -23.97
CA LYS A 464 11.16 -4.32 -25.35
C LYS A 464 9.80 -4.38 -26.02
N THR A 465 9.22 -3.23 -26.30
CA THR A 465 7.88 -3.16 -26.87
C THR A 465 7.88 -3.45 -28.38
N GLY A 466 9.02 -3.29 -29.06
CA GLY A 466 9.15 -3.51 -30.49
C GLY A 466 8.19 -2.64 -31.29
N SER A 467 7.46 -3.26 -32.21
CA SER A 467 6.44 -2.62 -33.03
C SER A 467 5.06 -2.50 -32.35
N ALA A 468 4.96 -2.74 -31.04
CA ALA A 468 3.72 -2.58 -30.29
C ALA A 468 3.17 -1.15 -30.46
N LYS A 469 1.86 -1.06 -30.75
CA LYS A 469 1.15 0.21 -30.92
C LYS A 469 0.45 0.63 -29.64
N THR A 470 0.09 -0.35 -28.80
CA THR A 470 -0.64 -0.13 -27.55
C THR A 470 -0.06 -0.97 -26.42
N ILE A 471 -0.34 -0.59 -25.17
CA ILE A 471 0.08 -1.37 -24.00
C ILE A 471 -0.50 -2.80 -24.03
N ALA A 472 -1.69 -2.98 -24.59
CA ALA A 472 -2.35 -4.28 -24.70
C ALA A 472 -1.61 -5.29 -25.61
N ASP A 473 -0.71 -4.81 -26.49
CA ASP A 473 0.08 -5.70 -27.37
C ASP A 473 1.14 -6.50 -26.59
N TRP A 474 1.59 -5.95 -25.45
CA TRP A 474 2.65 -6.51 -24.62
C TRP A 474 2.26 -6.73 -23.16
N ILE A 475 1.11 -6.24 -22.69
CA ILE A 475 0.52 -6.61 -21.39
C ILE A 475 -0.86 -7.22 -21.60
N THR A 476 -1.06 -8.43 -21.10
CA THR A 476 -2.33 -9.16 -21.18
C THR A 476 -2.90 -9.47 -19.80
N PRO A 477 -4.21 -9.33 -19.57
CA PRO A 477 -4.83 -9.67 -18.28
C PRO A 477 -4.82 -11.19 -18.02
N ILE A 478 -4.71 -11.57 -16.75
CA ILE A 478 -4.84 -12.96 -16.31
C ILE A 478 -6.30 -13.23 -15.89
N PRO A 479 -7.02 -14.16 -16.53
CA PRO A 479 -8.38 -14.51 -16.13
C PRO A 479 -8.46 -15.16 -14.75
N SER A 480 -9.55 -14.94 -14.00
CA SER A 480 -9.78 -15.58 -12.69
C SER A 480 -9.69 -17.11 -12.72
N SER A 481 -10.09 -17.73 -13.83
CA SER A 481 -10.06 -19.18 -13.98
C SER A 481 -8.65 -19.77 -13.87
N TYR A 482 -7.58 -19.00 -14.07
CA TYR A 482 -6.21 -19.50 -13.93
C TYR A 482 -5.92 -20.00 -12.51
N ASN A 483 -6.50 -19.37 -11.47
CA ASN A 483 -6.33 -19.80 -10.09
C ASN A 483 -6.90 -21.22 -9.84
N ASN A 484 -7.90 -21.65 -10.61
CA ASN A 484 -8.46 -23.01 -10.52
C ASN A 484 -7.50 -24.10 -11.01
N PHE A 485 -6.41 -23.71 -11.68
CA PHE A 485 -5.42 -24.62 -12.27
C PHE A 485 -4.03 -24.48 -11.64
N LEU A 486 -3.89 -23.74 -10.54
CA LEU A 486 -2.62 -23.63 -9.82
C LEU A 486 -2.41 -24.82 -8.88
N VAL A 487 -1.23 -25.42 -8.93
CA VAL A 487 -0.87 -26.65 -8.25
C VAL A 487 0.52 -26.60 -7.64
N SER A 488 0.71 -27.36 -6.56
CA SER A 488 2.02 -27.67 -6.00
C SER A 488 2.12 -29.17 -5.73
N PHE A 489 3.32 -29.72 -5.91
CA PHE A 489 3.60 -31.15 -5.75
C PHE A 489 4.60 -31.35 -4.63
N SER A 490 4.27 -32.16 -3.63
CA SER A 490 5.08 -32.31 -2.42
C SER A 490 5.32 -33.77 -2.04
N GLN A 491 6.38 -34.01 -1.26
CA GLN A 491 6.71 -35.29 -0.66
C GLN A 491 7.00 -35.10 0.83
N GLU A 492 6.69 -36.12 1.62
CA GLU A 492 6.93 -36.13 3.06
C GLU A 492 7.97 -37.19 3.39
N TYR A 493 8.94 -36.82 4.23
CA TYR A 493 9.95 -37.74 4.75
C TYR A 493 10.25 -37.40 6.22
N GLY A 494 9.97 -38.34 7.12
CA GLY A 494 9.99 -38.07 8.56
C GLY A 494 8.97 -37.00 8.93
N ASN A 495 9.44 -35.93 9.59
CA ASN A 495 8.61 -34.77 9.98
C ASN A 495 8.75 -33.58 9.01
N SER A 496 9.48 -33.76 7.91
CA SER A 496 9.76 -32.70 6.94
C SER A 496 8.93 -32.88 5.68
N LYS A 497 8.47 -31.76 5.13
CA LYS A 497 7.74 -31.70 3.87
C LYS A 497 8.58 -30.94 2.84
N PHE A 498 8.69 -31.50 1.65
CA PHE A 498 9.43 -30.94 0.53
C PHE A 498 8.50 -30.74 -0.65
N VAL A 499 8.78 -29.74 -1.49
CA VAL A 499 7.94 -29.37 -2.64
C VAL A 499 8.82 -29.28 -3.89
N ILE A 500 8.26 -29.66 -5.05
CA ILE A 500 8.89 -29.38 -6.34
C ILE A 500 8.93 -27.87 -6.52
N ALA A 501 10.11 -27.30 -6.76
CA ALA A 501 10.30 -25.87 -6.95
C ALA A 501 11.40 -25.57 -7.97
N VAL A 502 11.38 -24.33 -8.47
CA VAL A 502 12.51 -23.74 -9.19
C VAL A 502 13.57 -23.28 -8.20
N VAL A 503 14.74 -23.91 -8.26
CA VAL A 503 15.90 -23.60 -7.41
C VAL A 503 17.11 -23.39 -8.30
N ASN A 504 17.73 -22.21 -8.24
CA ASN A 504 18.91 -21.86 -9.05
C ASN A 504 18.73 -22.18 -10.55
N GLN A 505 17.58 -21.80 -11.12
CA GLN A 505 17.20 -22.05 -12.53
C GLN A 505 17.05 -23.54 -12.91
N SER A 506 17.07 -24.45 -11.95
CA SER A 506 16.82 -25.89 -12.12
C SER A 506 15.60 -26.32 -11.33
N ILE A 507 15.15 -27.56 -11.52
CA ILE A 507 13.98 -28.11 -10.84
C ILE A 507 14.45 -29.12 -9.80
N ALA A 508 14.05 -28.90 -8.55
CA ALA A 508 14.46 -29.69 -7.40
C ALA A 508 13.32 -29.80 -6.38
N LEU A 509 13.46 -30.73 -5.44
CA LEU A 509 12.75 -30.66 -4.18
C LEU A 509 13.40 -29.60 -3.28
N ASP A 510 12.58 -28.79 -2.64
CA ASP A 510 13.02 -27.83 -1.64
C ASP A 510 12.09 -27.84 -0.42
N VAL A 511 12.47 -27.16 0.65
CA VAL A 511 11.64 -27.03 1.86
C VAL A 511 10.28 -26.43 1.50
N PHE A 512 9.20 -27.01 2.04
CA PHE A 512 7.86 -26.49 1.82
C PHE A 512 7.75 -25.03 2.33
N PRO A 513 7.45 -24.05 1.47
CA PRO A 513 7.58 -22.64 1.82
C PRO A 513 6.33 -22.06 2.48
N GLU A 514 6.51 -20.93 3.18
CA GLU A 514 5.42 -20.05 3.57
C GLU A 514 4.84 -19.32 2.35
N THR A 515 3.54 -19.05 2.36
CA THR A 515 2.85 -18.27 1.32
C THR A 515 3.36 -16.83 1.28
N GLY A 516 3.40 -16.21 0.10
CA GLY A 516 3.83 -14.82 -0.03
C GLY A 516 5.36 -14.66 -0.06
N THR A 517 6.09 -15.73 -0.36
CA THR A 517 7.56 -15.75 -0.48
C THR A 517 7.97 -16.10 -1.91
N ASP A 518 9.20 -15.74 -2.31
CA ASP A 518 9.77 -16.16 -3.61
C ASP A 518 9.71 -17.69 -3.77
N ALA A 519 10.00 -18.43 -2.70
CA ALA A 519 9.94 -19.89 -2.70
C ALA A 519 8.51 -20.42 -2.97
N SER A 520 7.47 -19.78 -2.42
CA SER A 520 6.08 -20.16 -2.75
C SER A 520 5.73 -19.96 -4.22
N ALA A 521 6.21 -18.86 -4.81
CA ALA A 521 6.01 -18.57 -6.22
C ALA A 521 6.78 -19.55 -7.12
N HIS A 522 7.98 -19.96 -6.69
CA HIS A 522 8.82 -20.96 -7.38
C HIS A 522 8.28 -22.40 -7.27
N ALA A 523 7.51 -22.68 -6.22
CA ALA A 523 6.89 -23.97 -5.96
C ALA A 523 5.45 -24.10 -6.50
N THR A 524 4.96 -23.07 -7.21
CA THR A 524 3.62 -23.04 -7.77
C THR A 524 3.68 -23.15 -9.29
N PHE A 525 2.84 -24.03 -9.84
CA PHE A 525 2.74 -24.29 -11.27
C PHE A 525 1.31 -24.08 -11.73
N ARG A 526 1.12 -23.58 -12.95
CA ARG A 526 -0.16 -23.61 -13.64
C ARG A 526 -0.23 -24.87 -14.50
N LEU A 527 -1.24 -25.69 -14.27
CA LEU A 527 -1.51 -26.88 -15.06
C LEU A 527 -2.28 -26.50 -16.32
N ILE A 528 -1.73 -26.83 -17.48
CA ILE A 528 -2.33 -26.59 -18.80
C ILE A 528 -2.60 -27.94 -19.45
N LEU A 529 -3.81 -28.14 -19.97
CA LEU A 529 -4.15 -29.35 -20.72
C LEU A 529 -3.57 -29.28 -22.12
N ASN A 530 -2.96 -30.38 -22.57
CA ASN A 530 -2.49 -30.49 -23.95
C ASN A 530 -3.66 -30.63 -24.93
N ASP A 531 -4.78 -31.23 -24.50
CA ASP A 531 -6.02 -31.33 -25.27
C ASP A 531 -7.02 -30.21 -24.90
N LEU A 532 -7.06 -29.18 -25.75
CA LEU A 532 -7.92 -28.00 -25.60
C LEU A 532 -9.41 -28.28 -25.79
N SER A 533 -9.80 -29.49 -26.23
CA SER A 533 -11.22 -29.86 -26.40
C SER A 533 -11.91 -30.19 -25.08
N THR A 534 -11.14 -30.52 -24.03
CA THR A 534 -11.67 -30.92 -22.73
C THR A 534 -11.81 -29.72 -21.81
N LYS A 535 -13.04 -29.34 -21.44
CA LYS A 535 -13.26 -28.32 -20.40
C LYS A 535 -13.18 -28.99 -19.03
N LEU A 536 -12.15 -28.64 -18.25
CA LEU A 536 -12.06 -29.01 -16.84
C LEU A 536 -12.53 -27.88 -15.94
N SER A 537 -13.14 -28.23 -14.82
CA SER A 537 -13.54 -27.29 -13.78
C SER A 537 -12.49 -27.18 -12.67
N THR A 538 -11.75 -28.26 -12.42
CA THR A 538 -10.74 -28.36 -11.36
C THR A 538 -9.53 -29.19 -11.78
N VAL A 539 -8.40 -29.00 -11.07
CA VAL A 539 -7.16 -29.78 -11.24
C VAL A 539 -7.38 -31.29 -11.08
N ASN A 540 -8.28 -31.74 -10.20
CA ASN A 540 -8.46 -33.17 -9.90
C ASN A 540 -8.93 -33.95 -11.12
N GLU A 541 -9.68 -33.29 -12.02
CA GLU A 541 -10.16 -33.89 -13.26
C GLU A 541 -9.04 -34.05 -14.32
N ALA A 542 -7.84 -33.50 -14.06
CA ALA A 542 -6.67 -33.67 -14.93
C ALA A 542 -5.96 -35.02 -14.70
N ILE A 543 -6.31 -35.77 -13.65
CA ILE A 543 -5.76 -37.12 -13.45
C ILE A 543 -6.24 -38.03 -14.60
N GLY A 544 -5.30 -38.70 -15.23
CA GLY A 544 -5.48 -39.48 -16.46
C GLY A 544 -5.33 -38.67 -17.76
N LYS A 545 -4.90 -37.41 -17.71
CA LYS A 545 -4.77 -36.51 -18.89
C LYS A 545 -3.32 -36.03 -19.11
N SER A 546 -3.01 -35.67 -20.35
CA SER A 546 -1.75 -35.04 -20.72
C SER A 546 -1.76 -33.56 -20.32
N VAL A 547 -0.76 -33.16 -19.56
CA VAL A 547 -0.62 -31.85 -18.94
C VAL A 547 0.76 -31.24 -19.21
N ILE A 548 0.80 -29.91 -19.22
CA ILE A 548 2.01 -29.09 -19.23
C ILE A 548 2.02 -28.30 -17.92
N LEU A 549 3.17 -28.24 -17.26
CA LEU A 549 3.35 -27.48 -16.02
C LEU A 549 4.08 -26.17 -16.33
N GLU A 550 3.33 -25.08 -16.41
CA GLU A 550 3.88 -23.72 -16.56
C GLU A 550 4.27 -23.15 -15.19
N LEU A 551 5.38 -22.42 -15.14
CA LEU A 551 5.89 -21.79 -13.92
C LEU A 551 5.09 -20.52 -13.59
N PHE A 552 4.58 -20.42 -12.36
CA PHE A 552 3.78 -19.27 -11.90
C PHE A 552 4.55 -17.94 -11.97
N ASN A 553 5.80 -17.94 -11.48
CA ASN A 553 6.67 -16.76 -11.43
C ASN A 553 7.33 -16.41 -12.79
N LEU A 554 7.21 -17.31 -13.78
CA LEU A 554 7.83 -17.21 -15.09
C LEU A 554 6.81 -17.54 -16.20
N PRO A 555 5.80 -16.68 -16.44
CA PRO A 555 4.78 -16.94 -17.46
C PRO A 555 5.40 -17.25 -18.84
N GLY A 556 4.92 -18.31 -19.49
CA GLY A 556 5.45 -18.83 -20.76
C GLY A 556 6.63 -19.80 -20.64
N LYS A 557 7.21 -20.00 -19.43
CA LYS A 557 8.22 -21.04 -19.18
C LYS A 557 7.57 -22.28 -18.57
N VAL A 558 7.98 -23.46 -19.04
CA VAL A 558 7.40 -24.74 -18.66
C VAL A 558 8.47 -25.72 -18.17
N LEU A 559 8.03 -26.66 -17.34
CA LEU A 559 8.81 -27.83 -16.96
C LEU A 559 9.06 -28.71 -18.19
N VAL A 560 10.31 -29.15 -18.38
CA VAL A 560 10.67 -30.06 -19.49
C VAL A 560 11.52 -31.23 -19.04
N GLN A 561 11.36 -32.35 -19.74
CA GLN A 561 12.31 -33.46 -19.67
C GLN A 561 13.53 -33.22 -20.58
N GLN A 562 14.67 -33.78 -20.20
CA GLN A 562 15.94 -33.70 -20.95
C GLN A 562 16.48 -35.08 -21.38
N GLY A 563 15.61 -36.10 -21.38
CA GLY A 563 15.96 -37.49 -21.60
C GLY A 563 16.01 -38.35 -20.33
N LYS A 564 16.16 -39.66 -20.52
CA LYS A 564 16.23 -40.66 -19.44
C LYS A 564 17.45 -40.42 -18.53
N ASP A 565 17.24 -40.54 -17.23
CA ASP A 565 18.23 -40.34 -16.17
C ASP A 565 18.87 -38.94 -16.15
N LYS A 566 18.25 -37.97 -16.81
CA LYS A 566 18.63 -36.56 -16.80
C LYS A 566 17.74 -35.77 -15.87
N ASN A 567 18.29 -34.68 -15.33
CA ASN A 567 17.52 -33.73 -14.54
C ASN A 567 16.46 -33.04 -15.41
N LEU A 568 15.35 -32.66 -14.80
CA LEU A 568 14.34 -31.83 -15.41
C LEU A 568 14.89 -30.41 -15.65
N GLY A 569 14.37 -29.75 -16.68
CA GLY A 569 14.75 -28.39 -17.05
C GLY A 569 13.57 -27.44 -17.13
N ILE A 570 13.90 -26.22 -17.56
CA ILE A 570 12.95 -25.14 -17.83
C ILE A 570 13.19 -24.67 -19.26
N ALA A 571 12.13 -24.55 -20.05
CA ALA A 571 12.22 -24.03 -21.42
C ALA A 571 11.02 -23.14 -21.78
N ASP A 572 11.12 -22.43 -22.90
CA ASP A 572 9.97 -21.70 -23.46
C ASP A 572 8.93 -22.69 -23.98
N MET A 573 7.67 -22.46 -23.65
CA MET A 573 6.56 -23.29 -24.11
C MET A 573 6.47 -23.37 -25.64
N SER A 574 6.84 -22.30 -26.34
CA SER A 574 6.82 -22.23 -27.80
C SER A 574 7.85 -23.15 -28.48
N SER A 575 8.95 -23.50 -27.81
CA SER A 575 10.06 -24.28 -28.37
C SER A 575 10.19 -25.70 -27.81
N SER A 576 9.32 -26.11 -26.89
CA SER A 576 9.47 -27.34 -26.11
C SER A 576 8.23 -28.25 -26.08
N LYS A 577 7.39 -28.21 -27.13
CA LYS A 577 6.11 -28.93 -27.15
C LYS A 577 6.22 -30.41 -26.78
N ASP A 578 7.13 -31.17 -27.38
CA ASP A 578 7.17 -32.61 -27.11
C ASP A 578 7.80 -32.96 -25.76
N SER A 579 8.74 -32.14 -25.27
CA SER A 579 9.46 -32.38 -24.02
C SER A 579 8.80 -31.79 -22.77
N SER A 580 7.73 -31.02 -22.92
CA SER A 580 7.00 -30.38 -21.80
C SER A 580 5.75 -31.13 -21.36
N VAL A 581 5.39 -32.22 -22.04
CA VAL A 581 4.13 -32.93 -21.82
C VAL A 581 4.31 -34.15 -20.92
N PHE A 582 3.50 -34.19 -19.87
CA PHE A 582 3.43 -35.27 -18.90
C PHE A 582 2.02 -35.86 -18.84
N HIS A 583 1.89 -37.18 -18.71
CA HIS A 583 0.64 -37.82 -18.33
C HIS A 583 0.53 -37.80 -16.80
N LEU A 584 -0.45 -37.07 -16.28
CA LEU A 584 -0.70 -37.03 -14.84
C LEU A 584 -1.49 -38.28 -14.46
N VAL A 585 -0.90 -39.21 -13.72
CA VAL A 585 -1.53 -40.49 -13.36
C VAL A 585 -1.72 -40.62 -11.85
N PRO A 586 -2.62 -41.52 -11.37
CA PRO A 586 -2.64 -41.90 -9.96
C PRO A 586 -1.24 -42.34 -9.51
N GLY A 587 -0.86 -41.97 -8.29
CA GLY A 587 0.48 -42.23 -7.80
C GLY A 587 0.82 -43.72 -7.76
N LEU A 588 2.07 -44.03 -8.11
CA LEU A 588 2.57 -45.39 -8.17
C LEU A 588 2.65 -46.05 -6.78
N ASP A 589 2.66 -45.27 -5.71
CA ASP A 589 2.70 -45.75 -4.32
C ASP A 589 1.36 -46.31 -3.80
N GLY A 590 0.29 -46.24 -4.59
CA GLY A 590 -1.04 -46.73 -4.22
C GLY A 590 -1.75 -45.90 -3.14
N LYS A 591 -1.23 -44.71 -2.83
CA LYS A 591 -1.84 -43.75 -1.89
C LYS A 591 -2.61 -42.67 -2.67
N ASN A 592 -3.13 -41.68 -1.94
CA ASN A 592 -3.77 -40.51 -2.54
C ASN A 592 -2.72 -39.48 -3.04
N THR A 593 -1.89 -39.91 -3.99
CA THR A 593 -0.80 -39.15 -4.60
C THR A 593 -0.96 -39.18 -6.13
N VAL A 594 -0.08 -38.47 -6.83
CA VAL A 594 -0.01 -38.46 -8.30
C VAL A 594 1.43 -38.67 -8.77
N SER A 595 1.58 -39.22 -9.97
CA SER A 595 2.86 -39.34 -10.66
C SER A 595 2.80 -38.64 -12.01
N LEU A 596 3.94 -38.11 -12.45
CA LEU A 596 4.09 -37.41 -13.73
C LEU A 596 4.89 -38.30 -14.68
N GLU A 597 4.20 -39.01 -15.57
CA GLU A 597 4.83 -39.83 -16.60
C GLU A 597 5.19 -38.98 -17.82
N SER A 598 6.35 -39.18 -18.44
CA SER A 598 6.70 -38.47 -19.68
C SER A 598 5.93 -39.01 -20.88
N GLU A 599 5.33 -38.13 -21.67
CA GLU A 599 4.67 -38.55 -22.92
C GLU A 599 5.70 -39.01 -23.99
N SER A 600 6.88 -38.38 -24.03
CA SER A 600 7.96 -38.75 -24.95
C SER A 600 8.67 -40.06 -24.55
N PHE A 601 8.67 -40.41 -23.26
CA PHE A 601 9.35 -41.58 -22.71
C PHE A 601 8.39 -42.40 -21.84
N LYS A 602 7.54 -43.19 -22.49
CA LYS A 602 6.58 -44.08 -21.81
C LYS A 602 7.26 -44.99 -20.78
N GLY A 603 6.64 -45.12 -19.62
CA GLY A 603 7.15 -45.84 -18.46
C GLY A 603 8.19 -45.08 -17.65
N CYS A 604 8.46 -43.81 -17.96
CA CYS A 604 9.43 -42.98 -17.24
C CYS A 604 8.75 -41.81 -16.52
N PHE A 605 9.08 -41.63 -15.25
CA PHE A 605 8.39 -40.75 -14.33
C PHE A 605 9.33 -39.70 -13.73
N VAL A 606 8.77 -38.55 -13.37
CA VAL A 606 9.45 -37.58 -12.52
C VAL A 606 9.78 -38.27 -11.19
N TYR A 607 11.05 -38.25 -10.82
CA TYR A 607 11.62 -39.06 -9.75
C TYR A 607 12.63 -38.24 -8.95
N SER A 608 12.56 -38.35 -7.61
CA SER A 608 13.59 -37.82 -6.72
C SER A 608 14.38 -38.94 -6.06
N GLU A 609 15.70 -38.95 -6.26
CA GLU A 609 16.59 -39.96 -5.66
C GLU A 609 16.67 -39.85 -4.14
N LYS A 610 16.48 -38.63 -3.62
CA LYS A 610 16.44 -38.33 -2.19
C LYS A 610 15.30 -37.37 -1.89
N ILE A 611 14.67 -37.53 -0.74
CA ILE A 611 13.60 -36.63 -0.27
C ILE A 611 14.22 -35.65 0.74
N GLU A 612 15.01 -34.71 0.23
CA GLU A 612 15.70 -33.67 0.99
C GLU A 612 15.74 -32.35 0.20
N ALA A 613 16.10 -31.24 0.86
CA ALA A 613 16.19 -29.94 0.21
C ALA A 613 17.32 -29.93 -0.84
N LEU A 614 17.09 -29.21 -1.94
CA LEU A 614 17.98 -29.10 -3.09
C LEU A 614 18.20 -30.41 -3.86
N ALA A 615 17.39 -31.45 -3.62
CA ALA A 615 17.48 -32.71 -4.35
C ALA A 615 16.94 -32.54 -5.78
N GLY A 616 17.81 -32.72 -6.78
CA GLY A 616 17.42 -32.59 -8.19
C GLY A 616 16.41 -33.65 -8.63
N LEU A 617 15.42 -33.23 -9.43
CA LEU A 617 14.41 -34.13 -9.99
C LEU A 617 14.84 -34.64 -11.36
N LYS A 618 14.75 -35.95 -11.57
CA LYS A 618 15.14 -36.65 -12.81
C LYS A 618 13.94 -37.29 -13.48
N LEU A 619 14.09 -37.66 -14.75
CA LEU A 619 13.18 -38.57 -15.43
C LEU A 619 13.75 -40.00 -15.40
N VAL A 620 13.13 -40.90 -14.62
CA VAL A 620 13.63 -42.28 -14.44
C VAL A 620 12.57 -43.29 -14.87
N CYS A 621 12.99 -44.33 -15.60
CA CYS A 621 12.09 -45.37 -16.10
C CYS A 621 11.87 -46.47 -15.08
N SER A 622 10.62 -46.92 -14.93
CA SER A 622 10.28 -48.01 -14.03
C SER A 622 11.05 -49.27 -14.43
N PRO A 623 11.72 -49.96 -13.48
CA PRO A 623 12.25 -51.29 -13.73
C PRO A 623 11.10 -52.29 -13.96
N GLU A 624 11.38 -53.41 -14.64
CA GLU A 624 10.39 -54.47 -14.95
C GLU A 624 9.73 -55.06 -13.69
N SER A 625 10.40 -54.97 -12.53
CA SER A 625 9.84 -55.22 -11.20
C SER A 625 9.89 -53.93 -10.37
N SER A 626 8.83 -53.12 -10.41
CA SER A 626 8.74 -51.86 -9.65
C SER A 626 8.88 -52.12 -8.14
N ASP A 627 9.99 -51.68 -7.53
CA ASP A 627 10.19 -51.74 -6.07
C ASP A 627 9.43 -50.59 -5.38
N ALA A 628 8.95 -50.83 -4.16
CA ALA A 628 8.19 -49.86 -3.36
C ALA A 628 8.93 -48.53 -3.18
N GLY A 629 10.27 -48.56 -3.14
CA GLY A 629 11.11 -47.36 -3.09
C GLY A 629 10.99 -46.48 -4.33
N PHE A 630 10.96 -47.07 -5.53
CA PHE A 630 10.75 -46.31 -6.77
C PHE A 630 9.37 -45.67 -6.81
N ASN A 631 8.35 -46.45 -6.45
CA ASN A 631 6.95 -45.98 -6.45
C ASN A 631 6.75 -44.80 -5.52
N GLN A 632 7.35 -44.83 -4.32
CA GLN A 632 7.30 -43.71 -3.38
C GLN A 632 8.05 -42.48 -3.91
N ALA A 633 9.27 -42.68 -4.46
CA ALA A 633 10.11 -41.60 -4.96
C ALA A 633 9.55 -40.89 -6.22
N ALA A 634 8.70 -41.58 -6.99
CA ALA A 634 8.01 -41.05 -8.17
C ALA A 634 6.56 -40.57 -7.89
N SER A 635 6.10 -40.61 -6.63
CA SER A 635 4.74 -40.20 -6.23
C SER A 635 4.77 -38.92 -5.40
N PHE A 636 3.86 -37.99 -5.69
CA PHE A 636 3.78 -36.67 -5.07
C PHE A 636 2.37 -36.40 -4.55
N VAL A 637 2.27 -35.80 -3.36
CA VAL A 637 1.04 -35.21 -2.85
C VAL A 637 0.77 -33.94 -3.64
N LYS A 638 -0.37 -33.91 -4.34
CA LYS A 638 -0.85 -32.74 -5.07
C LYS A 638 -1.72 -31.86 -4.18
N SER A 639 -1.40 -30.59 -4.06
CA SER A 639 -2.24 -29.58 -3.42
C SER A 639 -2.62 -28.46 -4.41
N ASN A 640 -3.52 -27.58 -3.97
CA ASN A 640 -3.66 -26.28 -4.62
C ASN A 640 -2.31 -25.54 -4.58
N GLY A 641 -2.10 -24.65 -5.56
CA GLY A 641 -0.92 -23.80 -5.60
C GLY A 641 -0.74 -23.02 -4.30
N ILE A 642 0.51 -22.94 -3.83
CA ILE A 642 0.86 -22.19 -2.62
C ILE A 642 0.69 -20.68 -2.87
N SER A 643 0.94 -20.23 -4.10
CA SER A 643 0.66 -18.87 -4.57
C SER A 643 -0.61 -18.81 -5.43
N GLN A 644 -1.22 -17.62 -5.49
CA GLN A 644 -2.38 -17.33 -6.34
C GLN A 644 -2.18 -16.02 -7.09
N HIS A 645 -2.79 -15.90 -8.27
CA HIS A 645 -2.84 -14.61 -8.97
C HIS A 645 -3.80 -13.66 -8.25
N HIS A 646 -3.38 -12.41 -8.10
CA HIS A 646 -4.26 -11.34 -7.68
C HIS A 646 -5.32 -11.08 -8.78
N PRO A 647 -6.56 -10.68 -8.44
CA PRO A 647 -7.59 -10.33 -9.42
C PRO A 647 -7.17 -9.22 -10.40
N ILE A 648 -6.22 -8.38 -9.99
CA ILE A 648 -5.57 -7.34 -10.81
C ILE A 648 -4.17 -7.80 -11.26
N SER A 649 -4.05 -9.05 -11.73
CA SER A 649 -2.79 -9.57 -12.27
C SER A 649 -2.76 -9.55 -13.80
N PHE A 650 -1.57 -9.30 -14.33
CA PHE A 650 -1.28 -9.25 -15.76
C PHE A 650 0.00 -10.01 -16.08
N VAL A 651 0.18 -10.38 -17.34
CA VAL A 651 1.47 -10.83 -17.89
C VAL A 651 2.01 -9.75 -18.82
N ALA A 652 3.23 -9.27 -18.56
CA ALA A 652 3.95 -8.36 -19.45
C ALA A 652 5.06 -9.10 -20.20
N LYS A 653 5.16 -8.92 -21.53
CA LYS A 653 6.22 -9.49 -22.36
C LYS A 653 7.50 -8.67 -22.16
N GLY A 654 8.53 -9.28 -21.58
CA GLY A 654 9.86 -8.66 -21.45
C GLY A 654 10.81 -9.02 -22.58
N ALA A 655 12.03 -8.52 -22.51
CA ALA A 655 13.06 -8.76 -23.53
C ALA A 655 13.56 -10.22 -23.56
N THR A 656 13.71 -10.84 -22.39
CA THR A 656 14.26 -12.20 -22.22
C THR A 656 13.26 -13.18 -21.59
N ARG A 657 12.27 -12.65 -20.86
CA ARG A 657 11.21 -13.42 -20.20
C ARG A 657 9.96 -12.56 -20.05
N SER A 658 8.81 -13.18 -19.85
CA SER A 658 7.61 -12.48 -19.41
C SER A 658 7.63 -12.25 -17.89
N PHE A 659 6.91 -11.22 -17.44
CA PHE A 659 6.76 -10.85 -16.05
C PHE A 659 5.31 -11.04 -15.59
N LEU A 660 5.13 -11.65 -14.42
CA LEU A 660 3.87 -11.56 -13.69
C LEU A 660 3.81 -10.19 -13.01
N LEU A 661 2.79 -9.40 -13.33
CA LEU A 661 2.50 -8.12 -12.69
C LEU A 661 1.35 -8.28 -11.69
N ALA A 662 1.49 -7.65 -10.52
CA ALA A 662 0.44 -7.57 -9.49
C ALA A 662 0.50 -6.22 -8.77
N PRO A 663 -0.56 -5.77 -8.07
CA PRO A 663 -0.50 -4.53 -7.29
C PRO A 663 0.60 -4.60 -6.24
N LEU A 664 1.39 -3.54 -6.10
CA LEU A 664 2.50 -3.48 -5.13
C LEU A 664 2.04 -3.73 -3.68
N SER A 665 0.81 -3.32 -3.35
CA SER A 665 0.20 -3.55 -2.04
C SER A 665 -0.10 -5.03 -1.75
N SER A 666 -0.18 -5.88 -2.77
CA SER A 666 -0.44 -7.32 -2.62
C SER A 666 0.82 -8.18 -2.44
N ILE A 667 2.01 -7.60 -2.67
CA ILE A 667 3.29 -8.29 -2.54
C ILE A 667 3.76 -8.22 -1.08
N ASN A 668 4.15 -9.36 -0.51
CA ASN A 668 4.65 -9.48 0.86
C ASN A 668 6.17 -9.60 0.83
N ASP A 669 6.70 -10.82 0.84
CA ASP A 669 8.13 -11.09 0.96
C ASP A 669 8.79 -11.39 -0.40
N GLU A 670 8.00 -11.52 -1.46
CA GLU A 670 8.50 -11.76 -2.81
C GLU A 670 9.40 -10.62 -3.31
N SER A 671 10.35 -10.98 -4.18
CA SER A 671 11.15 -10.03 -4.93
C SER A 671 10.29 -9.34 -5.99
N TYR A 672 10.41 -8.02 -6.10
CA TYR A 672 9.70 -7.25 -7.09
C TYR A 672 10.51 -6.10 -7.69
N THR A 673 10.01 -5.57 -8.80
CA THR A 673 10.49 -4.33 -9.42
C THR A 673 9.27 -3.47 -9.78
N ALA A 674 9.17 -2.29 -9.16
CA ALA A 674 8.09 -1.31 -9.44
C ALA A 674 8.37 -0.44 -10.67
N TYR A 675 9.65 -0.17 -10.97
CA TYR A 675 10.09 0.61 -12.12
C TYR A 675 10.86 -0.26 -13.12
N LEU A 676 10.35 -0.35 -14.34
CA LEU A 676 10.88 -1.20 -15.39
C LEU A 676 11.60 -0.34 -16.44
N ASN A 677 12.62 -0.91 -17.08
CA ASN A 677 13.28 -0.29 -18.22
C ASN A 677 12.50 -0.63 -19.49
N ILE A 678 11.65 0.30 -19.95
CA ILE A 678 10.76 0.11 -21.09
C ILE A 678 11.33 0.85 -22.30
N THR A 679 11.78 0.10 -23.30
CA THR A 679 12.33 0.63 -24.55
C THR A 679 11.51 0.18 -25.76
N ALA A 680 11.45 1.05 -26.78
CA ALA A 680 10.88 0.73 -28.08
C ALA A 680 11.59 -0.46 -28.75
#